data_AF-A0A3N4LBL8-F1
#
_entry.id   AF-A0A3N4LBL8-F1
#
_cell.length_a   1.000
_cell.length_b   1.000
_cell.length_c   1.000
_cell.angle_alpha   90.00
_cell.angle_beta   90.00
_cell.angle_gamma   90.00
#
_symmetry.space_group_name_H-M   'P 1'
#
loop_
_entity.id
_entity.type
_entity.pdbx_description
1 polymer ?
#
loop_
_entity_poly.entity_id
_entity_poly.type
_entity_poly.pdbx_seq_one_letter_code
_entity_poly.pdbx_strand_id
1 'polypeptide(L)'
;MFYRYFYRYLSVITHPRSSRNFSASSIRPAPNIRINYLVLGLTYKDRPFISTIKQLSDDSVEDFLDTIQKRLEERFRTDCPPGRLQGYRVDIPLSTGRMDTAFTPEESCTDETHMEHVLGLGHYFGALPKNFQPQTKTTIDKVFTKGLPYRSPNPNVLLNTSGVQWEFQASAKLLAVLSTAVEDHYQSFKLGLTDKTTIPTYLYLSGSGTGKSRHASEFHQSVLKSLPEGQTKSELRGRLESAWVFYVTLENGHGLGSNECAQDGMTAIGSRILLQLLGGSLTDILNTYQPPHPETVFQLIAKSEKKDLSQQTIILVVDGLHNLPDDLQFNGTLTELGNLSHGGFRLVCVTSTFRDRIETALKPSRRLRTYLPIEPLNPPTIRDEHGSSIAAFPDKTPLGQLLVRDCGGHGRALEILWNLIKGKDLKSTNLKEIMHDLRAKLTSYYPLVFRVRTEEKEAIVRAAFVHQLLYASDPLSGTGKTPDELCAPGLVWFEEDETATGYGRLKVAYICIWAMANSLRDSILRNWSFDDYSTLLEKVNEAIKPSWEEFKRFNIRFRCLKSQIFENGRLLTLTELHYGANITGDIAFRNRHLTPSKAIYHTDTRTNICNKTQWLVTSLEGTTNMRECQHILQNASSAPYGDAFLCLDSPNSSTPVNEVHQYKLYSGQRNIREAEYQKERQKAASSTDFFILYTTQEHSGNFSLPQNSALVCQDNWDRYYGSFAGRAFIYGSGVGGK
;
A
#
# COMPACT_ATOMS: atom_id res chain seq x y z
N MET A 1 -2.73 -33.35 7.19
CA MET A 1 -2.96 -34.11 8.45
C MET A 1 -1.66 -34.29 9.26
N PHE A 2 -0.53 -34.62 8.62
CA PHE A 2 0.80 -34.82 9.23
C PHE A 2 1.30 -33.65 10.11
N TYR A 3 1.18 -32.40 9.63
CA TYR A 3 1.64 -31.20 10.35
C TYR A 3 0.93 -30.93 11.69
N ARG A 4 -0.36 -31.32 11.82
CA ARG A 4 -1.15 -31.11 13.04
C ARG A 4 -0.82 -32.11 14.15
N TYR A 5 -0.39 -33.32 13.76
CA TYR A 5 0.13 -34.33 14.69
C TYR A 5 1.56 -34.02 15.12
N PHE A 6 2.38 -33.48 14.22
CA PHE A 6 3.78 -33.11 14.48
C PHE A 6 3.93 -32.03 15.57
N TYR A 7 3.09 -30.98 15.55
CA TYR A 7 3.11 -29.92 16.58
C TYR A 7 2.69 -30.42 17.98
N ARG A 8 1.76 -31.39 18.05
CA ARG A 8 1.40 -32.04 19.31
C ARG A 8 2.51 -32.94 19.84
N TYR A 9 3.31 -33.56 18.98
CA TYR A 9 4.42 -34.42 19.40
C TYR A 9 5.64 -33.62 19.90
N LEU A 10 5.96 -32.50 19.24
CA LEU A 10 7.02 -31.57 19.67
C LEU A 10 6.71 -30.84 20.97
N SER A 11 5.43 -30.55 21.25
CA SER A 11 5.01 -29.93 22.52
C SER A 11 5.06 -30.91 23.71
N VAL A 12 4.99 -32.22 23.47
CA VAL A 12 5.18 -33.25 24.52
C VAL A 12 6.65 -33.42 24.90
N ILE A 13 7.58 -33.24 23.96
CA ILE A 13 9.03 -33.34 24.22
C ILE A 13 9.58 -32.10 24.94
N THR A 14 8.90 -30.95 24.85
CA THR A 14 9.41 -29.65 25.32
C THR A 14 8.81 -29.12 26.64
N HIS A 15 7.86 -29.84 27.27
CA HIS A 15 7.28 -29.42 28.54
C HIS A 15 7.73 -30.30 29.72
N PRO A 16 8.57 -29.79 30.65
CA PRO A 16 8.81 -30.47 31.92
C PRO A 16 7.60 -30.24 32.83
N ARG A 17 6.86 -31.30 33.15
CA ARG A 17 5.92 -31.32 34.29
C ARG A 17 6.74 -31.35 35.59
N SER A 18 7.03 -30.20 36.17
CA SER A 18 6.94 -29.96 37.62
C SER A 18 7.53 -28.60 37.98
N SER A 19 6.73 -27.79 38.66
CA SER A 19 7.14 -26.58 39.35
C SER A 19 7.96 -26.94 40.60
N ARG A 20 9.28 -26.75 40.57
CA ARG A 20 10.09 -26.56 41.78
C ARG A 20 11.18 -25.52 41.54
N ASN A 21 11.18 -24.51 42.40
CA ASN A 21 12.17 -23.42 42.46
C ASN A 21 13.60 -23.98 42.57
N PHE A 22 14.51 -23.49 41.71
CA PHE A 22 15.94 -23.66 41.92
C PHE A 22 16.67 -22.32 41.84
N SER A 23 17.51 -22.11 42.86
CA SER A 23 18.35 -20.94 43.12
C SER A 23 19.54 -20.87 42.16
N ALA A 24 19.89 -19.66 41.74
CA ALA A 24 21.01 -19.36 40.87
C ALA A 24 22.34 -19.37 41.64
N SER A 25 23.00 -20.53 41.75
CA SER A 25 24.43 -20.59 42.09
C SER A 25 25.02 -21.99 41.91
N SER A 26 25.31 -22.40 40.66
CA SER A 26 26.40 -23.34 40.29
C SER A 26 26.15 -24.01 38.93
N ILE A 27 26.77 -23.53 37.84
CA ILE A 27 26.91 -24.31 36.61
C ILE A 27 28.37 -24.18 36.12
N ARG A 28 29.10 -25.29 36.12
CA ARG A 28 30.37 -25.47 35.40
C ARG A 28 30.06 -25.83 33.93
N PRO A 29 30.94 -25.54 32.95
CA PRO A 29 30.68 -25.87 31.56
C PRO A 29 30.71 -27.39 31.34
N ALA A 30 29.70 -27.92 30.65
CA ALA A 30 29.63 -29.32 30.22
C ALA A 30 30.39 -29.53 28.90
N PRO A 31 30.93 -30.74 28.62
CA PRO A 31 31.72 -31.03 27.42
C PRO A 31 30.83 -31.21 26.17
N ASN A 32 31.35 -30.81 25.01
CA ASN A 32 30.72 -30.94 23.69
C ASN A 32 30.44 -32.41 23.33
N ILE A 33 29.18 -32.77 23.01
CA ILE A 33 28.84 -34.09 22.43
C ILE A 33 27.75 -34.01 21.34
N ARG A 34 28.17 -34.44 20.14
CA ARG A 34 27.53 -35.21 19.04
C ARG A 34 26.14 -34.81 18.51
N ILE A 35 26.12 -34.42 17.23
CA ILE A 35 24.93 -34.11 16.43
C ILE A 35 24.38 -35.40 15.79
N ASN A 36 23.10 -35.72 16.04
CA ASN A 36 22.35 -36.74 15.31
C ASN A 36 21.34 -36.03 14.39
N TYR A 37 21.30 -36.39 13.11
CA TYR A 37 20.33 -35.84 12.16
C TYR A 37 19.06 -36.70 12.15
N LEU A 38 17.90 -36.05 12.22
CA LEU A 38 16.59 -36.67 12.01
C LEU A 38 16.22 -36.48 10.53
N VAL A 39 16.09 -37.59 9.81
CA VAL A 39 15.72 -37.60 8.39
C VAL A 39 14.27 -38.06 8.26
N LEU A 40 13.45 -37.20 7.64
CA LEU A 40 12.05 -37.46 7.35
C LEU A 40 11.87 -37.54 5.84
N GLY A 41 11.20 -38.58 5.37
CA GLY A 41 10.96 -38.78 3.94
C GLY A 41 9.66 -39.51 3.66
N LEU A 42 9.21 -39.40 2.41
CA LEU A 42 8.11 -40.17 1.86
C LEU A 42 8.69 -41.21 0.90
N THR A 43 8.28 -42.46 1.03
CA THR A 43 8.57 -43.50 0.03
C THR A 43 7.79 -43.22 -1.27
N TYR A 44 8.10 -43.93 -2.36
CA TYR A 44 7.41 -43.81 -3.65
C TYR A 44 5.89 -44.15 -3.61
N LYS A 45 5.40 -44.70 -2.49
CA LYS A 45 3.96 -44.93 -2.22
C LYS A 45 3.36 -43.93 -1.23
N ASP A 46 4.00 -42.78 -1.04
CA ASP A 46 3.63 -41.72 -0.09
C ASP A 46 3.50 -42.20 1.37
N ARG A 47 4.25 -43.25 1.76
CA ARG A 47 4.33 -43.68 3.17
C ARG A 47 5.45 -42.93 3.89
N PRO A 48 5.16 -42.26 5.02
CA PRO A 48 6.17 -41.52 5.79
C PRO A 48 7.09 -42.47 6.55
N PHE A 49 8.37 -42.12 6.63
CA PHE A 49 9.35 -42.79 7.50
C PHE A 49 10.21 -41.77 8.26
N ILE A 50 10.80 -42.22 9.38
CA ILE A 50 11.69 -41.44 10.23
C ILE A 50 12.97 -42.26 10.45
N SER A 51 14.14 -41.68 10.21
CA SER A 51 15.44 -42.32 10.47
C SER A 51 16.38 -41.37 11.20
N THR A 52 17.30 -41.91 12.00
CA THR A 52 18.38 -41.13 12.63
C THR A 52 19.71 -41.54 12.03
N ILE A 53 20.51 -40.56 11.61
CA ILE A 53 21.82 -40.80 10.99
C ILE A 53 22.85 -39.91 11.68
N LYS A 54 23.98 -40.54 12.03
CA LYS A 54 25.12 -39.88 12.67
C LYS A 54 26.02 -39.27 11.59
N GLN A 55 26.30 -37.97 11.68
CA GLN A 55 27.29 -37.33 10.81
C GLN A 55 28.70 -37.65 11.34
N LEU A 56 29.62 -38.02 10.46
CA LEU A 56 31.05 -38.06 10.78
C LEU A 56 31.59 -36.63 10.76
N SER A 57 32.52 -36.30 11.65
CA SER A 57 32.77 -34.94 12.14
C SER A 57 33.20 -33.89 11.11
N ASP A 58 33.52 -34.28 9.88
CA ASP A 58 34.28 -33.43 8.95
C ASP A 58 33.67 -33.31 7.53
N ASP A 59 32.47 -33.84 7.28
CA ASP A 59 31.81 -33.75 5.96
C ASP A 59 30.93 -32.49 5.83
N SER A 60 30.91 -31.87 4.64
CA SER A 60 29.99 -30.76 4.34
C SER A 60 28.53 -31.23 4.35
N VAL A 61 27.57 -30.34 4.62
CA VAL A 61 26.14 -30.69 4.69
C VAL A 61 25.62 -31.21 3.34
N GLU A 62 26.16 -30.72 2.24
CA GLU A 62 25.78 -31.15 0.89
C GLU A 62 26.33 -32.56 0.59
N ASP A 63 27.60 -32.84 0.89
CA ASP A 63 28.20 -34.18 0.74
C ASP A 63 27.49 -35.22 1.63
N PHE A 64 27.04 -34.80 2.81
CA PHE A 64 26.29 -35.63 3.74
C PHE A 64 24.89 -35.97 3.22
N LEU A 65 24.17 -35.01 2.63
CA LEU A 65 22.85 -35.24 2.03
C LEU A 65 22.94 -36.15 0.80
N ASP A 66 23.96 -35.98 -0.04
CA ASP A 66 24.24 -36.85 -1.18
C ASP A 66 24.58 -38.29 -0.73
N THR A 67 25.36 -38.44 0.35
CA THR A 67 25.68 -39.75 0.93
C THR A 67 24.43 -40.46 1.49
N ILE A 68 23.52 -39.70 2.11
CA ILE A 68 22.22 -40.22 2.57
C ILE A 68 21.37 -40.68 1.39
N GLN A 69 21.28 -39.86 0.35
CA GLN A 69 20.49 -40.17 -0.84
C GLN A 69 21.00 -41.46 -1.51
N LYS A 70 22.33 -41.60 -1.70
CA LYS A 70 22.95 -42.83 -2.24
C LYS A 70 22.66 -44.07 -1.40
N ARG A 71 22.78 -43.99 -0.07
CA ARG A 71 22.51 -45.14 0.82
C ARG A 71 21.03 -45.54 0.82
N LEU A 72 20.12 -44.59 0.65
CA LEU A 72 18.68 -44.87 0.52
C LEU A 72 18.37 -45.52 -0.83
N GLU A 73 18.97 -45.06 -1.91
CA GLU A 73 18.85 -45.65 -3.25
C GLU A 73 19.38 -47.09 -3.29
N GLU A 74 20.54 -47.36 -2.68
CA GLU A 74 21.11 -48.71 -2.56
C GLU A 74 20.25 -49.66 -1.72
N ARG A 75 19.69 -49.18 -0.61
CA ARG A 75 18.94 -50.01 0.35
C ARG A 75 17.50 -50.29 -0.08
N PHE A 76 16.88 -49.38 -0.82
CA PHE A 76 15.48 -49.50 -1.26
C PHE A 76 15.31 -49.81 -2.76
N ARG A 77 16.41 -49.86 -3.54
CA ARG A 77 16.43 -50.17 -4.98
C ARG A 77 15.46 -49.32 -5.81
N THR A 78 15.36 -48.02 -5.52
CA THR A 78 14.49 -47.09 -6.25
C THR A 78 15.10 -45.69 -6.30
N ASP A 79 15.02 -45.02 -7.45
CA ASP A 79 15.41 -43.61 -7.64
C ASP A 79 14.52 -42.68 -6.80
N CYS A 80 15.10 -41.95 -5.85
CA CYS A 80 14.41 -40.88 -5.14
C CYS A 80 14.67 -39.56 -5.88
N PRO A 81 13.66 -38.83 -6.38
CA PRO A 81 13.91 -37.59 -7.12
C PRO A 81 14.54 -36.52 -6.19
N PRO A 82 15.53 -35.73 -6.66
CA PRO A 82 16.14 -34.66 -5.89
C PRO A 82 15.08 -33.67 -5.36
N GLY A 83 15.15 -33.31 -4.08
CA GLY A 83 14.31 -32.27 -3.46
C GLY A 83 13.14 -32.73 -2.58
N ARG A 84 12.96 -34.04 -2.34
CA ARG A 84 11.91 -34.58 -1.43
C ARG A 84 12.40 -35.05 -0.06
N LEU A 85 13.69 -34.95 0.23
CA LEU A 85 14.27 -35.20 1.55
C LEU A 85 14.44 -33.87 2.28
N GLN A 86 13.88 -33.76 3.49
CA GLN A 86 14.12 -32.63 4.39
C GLN A 86 14.87 -33.13 5.62
N GLY A 87 16.14 -32.76 5.71
CA GLY A 87 16.96 -32.99 6.90
C GLY A 87 16.79 -31.83 7.88
N TYR A 88 16.41 -32.13 9.11
CA TYR A 88 16.36 -31.14 10.19
C TYR A 88 17.47 -31.42 11.18
N ARG A 89 18.32 -30.42 11.43
CA ARG A 89 19.28 -30.48 12.54
C ARG A 89 18.53 -30.24 13.84
N VAL A 90 18.59 -31.22 14.75
CA VAL A 90 17.97 -31.11 16.07
C VAL A 90 19.06 -31.28 17.11
N ASP A 91 19.44 -30.18 17.76
CA ASP A 91 20.37 -30.21 18.88
C ASP A 91 19.58 -30.55 20.16
N ILE A 92 19.78 -31.75 20.71
CA ILE A 92 19.09 -32.20 21.94
C ILE A 92 19.98 -31.89 23.15
N PRO A 93 19.57 -31.02 24.09
CA PRO A 93 20.33 -30.80 25.31
C PRO A 93 20.09 -31.97 26.28
N LEU A 94 21.13 -32.77 26.53
CA LEU A 94 21.09 -33.80 27.58
C LEU A 94 21.14 -33.12 28.95
N SER A 95 19.99 -32.99 29.62
CA SER A 95 19.97 -32.72 31.05
C SER A 95 20.37 -33.99 31.82
N THR A 96 21.10 -33.80 32.92
CA THR A 96 21.70 -34.86 33.74
C THR A 96 20.62 -35.74 34.38
N GLY A 97 20.21 -36.79 33.68
CA GLY A 97 19.38 -37.88 34.19
C GLY A 97 19.78 -39.16 33.48
N ARG A 98 20.05 -40.22 34.25
CA ARG A 98 20.39 -41.56 33.74
C ARG A 98 19.39 -41.98 32.66
N MET A 99 19.87 -42.32 31.46
CA MET A 99 19.07 -43.10 30.51
C MET A 99 18.82 -44.49 31.09
N ASP A 100 17.57 -44.94 31.02
CA ASP A 100 17.24 -46.36 31.11
C ASP A 100 18.00 -47.13 30.03
N THR A 101 18.44 -48.34 30.35
CA THR A 101 19.27 -49.23 29.52
C THR A 101 18.60 -49.74 28.23
N ALA A 102 17.45 -49.20 27.83
CA ALA A 102 16.70 -49.61 26.64
C ALA A 102 17.16 -48.94 25.33
N PHE A 103 18.11 -48.00 25.37
CA PHE A 103 18.62 -47.32 24.17
C PHE A 103 20.15 -47.47 24.04
N THR A 104 20.58 -48.68 23.70
CA THR A 104 21.84 -48.88 22.97
C THR A 104 21.58 -48.76 21.47
N PRO A 105 22.37 -47.97 20.72
CA PRO A 105 22.08 -47.63 19.33
C PRO A 105 22.62 -48.72 18.40
N GLU A 106 22.00 -49.90 18.37
CA GLU A 106 22.39 -50.95 17.41
C GLU A 106 21.28 -51.86 16.90
N GLU A 107 20.02 -51.68 17.31
CA GLU A 107 18.90 -52.50 16.80
C GLU A 107 17.85 -51.66 16.06
N SER A 108 17.75 -51.88 14.75
CA SER A 108 16.61 -51.42 13.96
C SER A 108 15.40 -52.32 14.27
N CYS A 109 14.43 -51.83 15.05
CA CYS A 109 13.15 -52.50 15.25
C CYS A 109 12.34 -52.51 13.93
N THR A 110 12.13 -53.69 13.36
CA THR A 110 11.30 -53.92 12.16
C THR A 110 10.00 -54.68 12.46
N ASP A 111 9.59 -54.79 13.73
CA ASP A 111 8.38 -55.52 14.11
C ASP A 111 7.27 -54.56 14.58
N GLU A 112 6.15 -54.53 13.85
CA GLU A 112 4.97 -53.69 14.10
C GLU A 112 4.37 -53.93 15.49
N THR A 113 4.50 -55.14 16.05
CA THR A 113 3.90 -55.48 17.35
C THR A 113 4.67 -54.90 18.56
N HIS A 114 5.96 -54.60 18.41
CA HIS A 114 6.77 -54.04 19.50
C HIS A 114 6.59 -52.52 19.65
N MET A 115 6.30 -51.80 18.56
CA MET A 115 6.02 -50.35 18.62
C MET A 115 4.73 -50.01 19.36
N GLU A 116 3.68 -50.83 19.25
CA GLU A 116 2.43 -50.60 19.98
C GLU A 116 2.61 -50.75 21.50
N HIS A 117 3.46 -51.69 21.92
CA HIS A 117 3.68 -52.01 23.34
C HIS A 117 4.60 -51.00 24.04
N VAL A 118 5.60 -50.46 23.35
CA VAL A 118 6.55 -49.48 23.93
C VAL A 118 5.96 -48.06 24.01
N LEU A 119 5.03 -47.70 23.12
CA LEU A 119 4.49 -46.33 23.04
C LEU A 119 3.11 -46.15 23.69
N GLY A 120 2.45 -47.20 24.16
CA GLY A 120 1.16 -47.10 24.86
C GLY A 120 0.07 -46.37 24.07
N LEU A 121 0.11 -46.44 22.73
CA LEU A 121 -0.74 -45.63 21.84
C LEU A 121 -2.19 -46.14 21.76
N GLY A 122 -2.47 -47.35 22.24
CA GLY A 122 -3.83 -47.93 22.30
C GLY A 122 -4.80 -47.12 23.16
N HIS A 123 -4.31 -46.30 24.10
CA HIS A 123 -5.16 -45.42 24.91
C HIS A 123 -5.36 -44.01 24.31
N TYR A 124 -4.54 -43.60 23.35
CA TYR A 124 -4.62 -42.27 22.71
C TYR A 124 -5.41 -42.29 21.40
N PHE A 125 -5.42 -43.41 20.69
CA PHE A 125 -6.35 -43.67 19.60
C PHE A 125 -7.56 -44.39 20.16
N GLY A 126 -8.40 -43.66 20.90
CA GLY A 126 -9.73 -44.14 21.24
C GLY A 126 -10.38 -44.69 19.97
N ALA A 127 -10.85 -45.93 20.05
CA ALA A 127 -11.51 -46.62 18.95
C ALA A 127 -12.42 -45.65 18.19
N LEU A 128 -12.13 -45.44 16.90
CA LEU A 128 -13.06 -44.76 16.00
C LEU A 128 -14.43 -45.39 16.24
N PRO A 129 -15.47 -44.61 16.62
CA PRO A 129 -16.81 -45.14 16.70
C PRO A 129 -17.12 -45.78 15.35
N LYS A 130 -17.57 -47.04 15.34
CA LYS A 130 -17.92 -47.83 14.14
C LYS A 130 -19.00 -47.20 13.25
N ASN A 131 -19.42 -45.96 13.53
CA ASN A 131 -20.47 -45.20 12.83
C ASN A 131 -19.97 -43.86 12.27
N PHE A 132 -18.70 -43.71 11.86
CA PHE A 132 -18.32 -42.56 11.01
C PHE A 132 -18.76 -42.83 9.57
N GLN A 133 -20.06 -42.66 9.29
CA GLN A 133 -20.51 -42.53 7.90
C GLN A 133 -20.02 -41.17 7.40
N PRO A 134 -19.27 -41.09 6.27
CA PRO A 134 -19.00 -39.81 5.65
C PRO A 134 -20.36 -39.18 5.29
N GLN A 135 -20.66 -38.00 5.85
CA GLN A 135 -21.83 -37.23 5.44
C GLN A 135 -21.73 -36.99 3.93
N THR A 136 -22.59 -37.65 3.16
CA THR A 136 -22.72 -37.45 1.74
C THR A 136 -23.34 -36.07 1.51
N LYS A 137 -22.51 -35.10 1.11
CA LYS A 137 -22.97 -33.75 0.75
C LYS A 137 -24.02 -33.83 -0.36
N THR A 138 -25.09 -33.05 -0.22
CA THR A 138 -26.22 -33.07 -1.15
C THR A 138 -26.06 -31.98 -2.22
N THR A 139 -26.51 -32.24 -3.44
CA THR A 139 -26.53 -31.21 -4.50
C THR A 139 -27.72 -30.27 -4.31
N ILE A 140 -27.52 -28.98 -4.57
CA ILE A 140 -28.52 -27.94 -4.25
C ILE A 140 -29.79 -28.02 -5.11
N ASP A 141 -29.69 -28.54 -6.33
CA ASP A 141 -30.80 -28.76 -7.26
C ASP A 141 -31.79 -29.81 -6.72
N LYS A 142 -31.28 -30.82 -6.00
CA LYS A 142 -32.10 -31.85 -5.36
C LYS A 142 -32.77 -31.37 -4.08
N VAL A 143 -32.13 -30.46 -3.35
CA VAL A 143 -32.68 -29.91 -2.10
C VAL A 143 -33.73 -28.83 -2.40
N PHE A 144 -33.43 -27.93 -3.33
CA PHE A 144 -34.27 -26.79 -3.67
C PHE A 144 -35.07 -27.04 -4.96
N THR A 145 -35.83 -28.13 -4.98
CA THR A 145 -36.58 -28.55 -6.18
C THR A 145 -37.61 -27.52 -6.66
N LYS A 146 -38.13 -26.67 -5.76
CA LYS A 146 -39.05 -25.57 -6.08
C LYS A 146 -38.33 -24.26 -6.45
N GLY A 147 -37.00 -24.25 -6.49
CA GLY A 147 -36.18 -23.06 -6.61
C GLY A 147 -35.73 -22.51 -5.25
N LEU A 148 -34.87 -21.49 -5.31
CA LEU A 148 -34.29 -20.82 -4.15
C LEU A 148 -34.64 -19.32 -4.19
N PRO A 149 -35.37 -18.74 -3.22
CA PRO A 149 -35.79 -17.34 -3.29
C PRO A 149 -34.59 -16.40 -3.25
N TYR A 150 -34.66 -15.30 -4.00
CA TYR A 150 -33.61 -14.29 -3.97
C TYR A 150 -33.61 -13.55 -2.63
N ARG A 151 -32.41 -13.26 -2.11
CA ARG A 151 -32.21 -12.36 -0.98
C ARG A 151 -31.12 -11.35 -1.31
N SER A 152 -31.46 -10.07 -1.17
CA SER A 152 -30.51 -8.97 -1.34
C SER A 152 -29.36 -9.07 -0.32
N PRO A 153 -28.14 -8.68 -0.72
CA PRO A 153 -26.99 -8.74 0.17
C PRO A 153 -27.13 -7.71 1.29
N ASN A 154 -26.43 -7.96 2.40
CA ASN A 154 -26.09 -6.88 3.32
C ASN A 154 -25.11 -5.93 2.58
N PRO A 155 -25.43 -4.63 2.43
CA PRO A 155 -24.58 -3.70 1.68
C PRO A 155 -23.16 -3.58 2.27
N ASN A 156 -22.99 -3.90 3.56
CA ASN A 156 -21.72 -3.81 4.26
C ASN A 156 -20.98 -5.15 4.38
N VAL A 157 -21.40 -6.19 3.66
CA VAL A 157 -20.81 -7.54 3.82
C VAL A 157 -19.30 -7.60 3.52
N LEU A 158 -18.79 -6.68 2.69
CA LEU A 158 -17.36 -6.57 2.37
C LEU A 158 -16.58 -5.67 3.36
N LEU A 159 -17.26 -5.08 4.34
CA LEU A 159 -16.72 -4.07 5.25
C LEU A 159 -16.99 -4.44 6.72
N ASN A 160 -15.93 -4.79 7.45
CA ASN A 160 -16.02 -5.13 8.88
C ASN A 160 -15.16 -4.19 9.75
N THR A 161 -15.10 -2.92 9.37
CA THR A 161 -14.21 -1.92 9.99
C THR A 161 -15.01 -0.71 10.44
N SER A 162 -14.42 0.14 11.27
CA SER A 162 -15.09 1.37 11.73
C SER A 162 -15.56 2.24 10.57
N GLY A 163 -14.83 2.28 9.45
CA GLY A 163 -15.17 3.05 8.26
C GLY A 163 -16.48 2.65 7.58
N VAL A 164 -17.13 1.55 7.99
CA VAL A 164 -18.50 1.19 7.55
C VAL A 164 -19.52 2.28 7.84
N GLN A 165 -19.27 3.12 8.85
CA GLN A 165 -20.16 4.24 9.22
C GLN A 165 -20.01 5.45 8.29
N TRP A 166 -18.93 5.50 7.50
CA TRP A 166 -18.65 6.64 6.64
C TRP A 166 -19.51 6.60 5.38
N GLU A 167 -19.95 7.76 4.91
CA GLU A 167 -20.61 7.87 3.62
C GLU A 167 -19.61 7.64 2.49
N PHE A 168 -20.03 6.90 1.46
CA PHE A 168 -19.18 6.61 0.31
C PHE A 168 -19.05 7.82 -0.62
N GLN A 169 -17.83 8.08 -1.05
CA GLN A 169 -17.46 9.21 -1.90
C GLN A 169 -16.98 8.69 -3.25
N ALA A 170 -17.90 8.51 -4.20
CA ALA A 170 -17.54 8.14 -5.56
C ALA A 170 -16.84 9.32 -6.25
N SER A 171 -15.65 9.11 -6.82
CA SER A 171 -14.97 10.17 -7.57
C SER A 171 -15.65 10.45 -8.91
N ALA A 172 -15.50 11.67 -9.41
CA ALA A 172 -16.00 12.04 -10.74
C ALA A 172 -15.39 11.17 -11.84
N LYS A 173 -14.09 10.84 -11.72
CA LYS A 173 -13.38 9.95 -12.66
C LYS A 173 -13.99 8.55 -12.68
N LEU A 174 -14.31 7.99 -11.50
CA LEU A 174 -14.98 6.68 -11.40
C LEU A 174 -16.35 6.71 -12.07
N LEU A 175 -17.17 7.72 -11.77
CA LEU A 175 -18.51 7.85 -12.34
C LEU A 175 -18.45 8.02 -13.87
N ALA A 176 -17.49 8.78 -14.39
CA ALA A 176 -17.31 8.94 -15.84
C ALA A 176 -16.96 7.60 -16.52
N VAL A 177 -15.97 6.86 -15.99
CA VAL A 177 -15.57 5.55 -16.54
C VAL A 177 -16.72 4.55 -16.48
N LEU A 178 -17.47 4.50 -15.37
CA LEU A 178 -18.63 3.63 -15.23
C LEU A 178 -19.74 3.99 -16.22
N SER A 179 -20.05 5.28 -16.39
CA SER A 179 -21.09 5.73 -17.30
C SER A 179 -20.84 5.21 -18.71
N THR A 180 -19.64 5.45 -19.25
CA THR A 180 -19.28 5.03 -20.61
C THR A 180 -19.28 3.51 -20.73
N ALA A 181 -18.57 2.81 -19.83
CA ALA A 181 -18.41 1.36 -19.96
C ALA A 181 -19.71 0.57 -19.75
N VAL A 182 -20.62 1.04 -18.90
CA VAL A 182 -21.93 0.38 -18.71
C VAL A 182 -22.88 0.69 -19.86
N GLU A 183 -22.85 1.90 -20.41
CA GLU A 183 -23.65 2.29 -21.58
C GLU A 183 -23.23 1.47 -22.81
N ASP A 184 -21.94 1.38 -23.12
CA ASP A 184 -21.41 0.60 -24.25
C ASP A 184 -21.71 -0.90 -24.14
N HIS A 185 -21.55 -1.45 -22.93
CA HIS A 185 -21.89 -2.84 -22.65
C HIS A 185 -23.40 -3.09 -22.86
N TYR A 186 -24.25 -2.18 -22.40
CA TYR A 186 -25.69 -2.29 -22.57
C TYR A 186 -26.12 -2.19 -24.04
N GLN A 187 -25.53 -1.28 -24.83
CA GLN A 187 -25.80 -1.21 -26.26
C GLN A 187 -25.39 -2.50 -26.97
N SER A 188 -24.23 -3.04 -26.64
CA SER A 188 -23.76 -4.33 -27.18
C SER A 188 -24.73 -5.46 -26.83
N PHE A 189 -25.23 -5.49 -25.60
CA PHE A 189 -26.27 -6.44 -25.18
C PHE A 189 -27.56 -6.31 -26.00
N LYS A 190 -28.07 -5.08 -26.22
CA LYS A 190 -29.30 -4.88 -27.05
C LYS A 190 -29.13 -5.37 -28.48
N LEU A 191 -27.93 -5.23 -29.03
CA LEU A 191 -27.58 -5.67 -30.38
C LEU A 191 -27.28 -7.18 -30.45
N GLY A 192 -27.32 -7.90 -29.33
CA GLY A 192 -26.95 -9.32 -29.27
C GLY A 192 -25.45 -9.59 -29.47
N LEU A 193 -24.61 -8.57 -29.33
CA LEU A 193 -23.16 -8.65 -29.51
C LEU A 193 -22.50 -9.16 -28.23
N THR A 194 -22.23 -10.47 -28.21
CA THR A 194 -21.72 -11.18 -27.03
C THR A 194 -20.24 -11.55 -27.11
N ASP A 195 -19.44 -10.86 -27.96
CA ASP A 195 -18.02 -11.17 -28.04
C ASP A 195 -17.24 -10.76 -26.77
N LYS A 196 -16.11 -11.42 -26.50
CA LYS A 196 -15.23 -11.07 -25.38
C LYS A 196 -14.69 -9.64 -25.44
N THR A 197 -14.72 -9.00 -26.61
CA THR A 197 -14.31 -7.61 -26.82
C THR A 197 -15.42 -6.60 -26.56
N THR A 198 -16.69 -7.03 -26.45
CA THR A 198 -17.84 -6.15 -26.19
C THR A 198 -18.39 -6.28 -24.77
N ILE A 199 -18.13 -7.42 -24.11
CA ILE A 199 -18.55 -7.68 -22.73
C ILE A 199 -17.38 -7.47 -21.75
N PRO A 200 -17.35 -6.35 -21.00
CA PRO A 200 -16.26 -6.04 -20.09
C PRO A 200 -16.32 -6.86 -18.79
N THR A 201 -15.15 -7.13 -18.23
CA THR A 201 -15.01 -7.37 -16.79
C THR A 201 -14.58 -6.07 -16.11
N TYR A 202 -15.30 -5.68 -15.06
CA TYR A 202 -15.01 -4.46 -14.29
C TYR A 202 -14.01 -4.77 -13.18
N LEU A 203 -12.94 -3.99 -13.05
CA LEU A 203 -11.79 -4.35 -12.22
C LEU A 203 -11.38 -3.20 -11.29
N TYR A 204 -11.47 -3.43 -9.98
CA TYR A 204 -10.82 -2.60 -8.96
C TYR A 204 -9.46 -3.20 -8.61
N LEU A 205 -8.40 -2.70 -9.24
CA LEU A 205 -7.04 -3.21 -9.08
C LEU A 205 -6.16 -2.16 -8.43
N SER A 206 -5.56 -2.52 -7.30
CA SER A 206 -4.67 -1.64 -6.54
C SER A 206 -3.96 -2.41 -5.44
N GLY A 207 -2.90 -1.84 -4.87
CA GLY A 207 -2.20 -2.43 -3.74
C GLY A 207 -3.05 -2.50 -2.46
N SER A 208 -2.49 -3.08 -1.40
CA SER A 208 -3.19 -3.20 -0.11
C SER A 208 -3.45 -1.81 0.51
N GLY A 209 -4.58 -1.67 1.22
CA GLY A 209 -4.90 -0.45 1.98
C GLY A 209 -5.46 0.73 1.17
N THR A 210 -5.73 0.56 -0.12
CA THR A 210 -6.24 1.64 -1.00
C THR A 210 -7.76 1.75 -1.07
N GLY A 211 -8.50 0.85 -0.40
CA GLY A 211 -9.97 0.94 -0.30
C GLY A 211 -10.75 0.17 -1.36
N LYS A 212 -10.14 -0.85 -2.01
CA LYS A 212 -10.80 -1.71 -3.01
C LYS A 212 -12.15 -2.30 -2.56
N SER A 213 -12.17 -2.99 -1.42
CA SER A 213 -13.38 -3.64 -0.90
C SER A 213 -14.52 -2.65 -0.66
N ARG A 214 -14.18 -1.39 -0.29
CA ARG A 214 -15.18 -0.32 -0.14
C ARG A 214 -15.78 0.11 -1.47
N HIS A 215 -14.96 0.25 -2.50
CA HIS A 215 -15.46 0.58 -3.84
C HIS A 215 -16.30 -0.56 -4.42
N ALA A 216 -15.93 -1.81 -4.13
CA ALA A 216 -16.67 -2.99 -4.53
C ALA A 216 -18.04 -3.09 -3.85
N SER A 217 -18.14 -2.84 -2.53
CA SER A 217 -19.43 -2.86 -1.81
C SER A 217 -20.41 -1.79 -2.32
N GLU A 218 -19.88 -0.74 -2.93
CA GLU A 218 -20.63 0.42 -3.42
C GLU A 218 -20.77 0.39 -4.95
N PHE A 219 -20.35 -0.70 -5.62
CA PHE A 219 -20.31 -0.80 -7.08
C PHE A 219 -21.69 -0.59 -7.70
N HIS A 220 -22.73 -1.27 -7.19
CA HIS A 220 -24.10 -1.14 -7.70
C HIS A 220 -24.61 0.30 -7.59
N GLN A 221 -24.44 0.93 -6.43
CA GLN A 221 -24.80 2.33 -6.19
C GLN A 221 -24.00 3.28 -7.10
N SER A 222 -22.71 3.01 -7.30
CA SER A 222 -21.85 3.82 -8.17
C SER A 222 -22.28 3.74 -9.63
N VAL A 223 -22.65 2.55 -10.10
CA VAL A 223 -23.22 2.36 -11.44
C VAL A 223 -24.52 3.14 -11.59
N LEU A 224 -25.44 3.06 -10.62
CA LEU A 224 -26.69 3.84 -10.66
C LEU A 224 -26.46 5.36 -10.63
N LYS A 225 -25.47 5.84 -9.86
CA LYS A 225 -25.09 7.26 -9.79
C LYS A 225 -24.38 7.75 -11.05
N SER A 226 -23.71 6.86 -11.78
CA SER A 226 -22.99 7.22 -13.01
C SER A 226 -23.89 7.56 -14.20
N LEU A 227 -25.17 7.20 -14.16
CA LEU A 227 -26.10 7.36 -15.29
C LEU A 227 -26.87 8.70 -15.20
N PRO A 228 -26.65 9.67 -16.11
CA PRO A 228 -27.46 10.88 -16.21
C PRO A 228 -28.91 10.60 -16.65
N GLU A 229 -29.82 11.55 -16.43
CA GLU A 229 -31.23 11.43 -16.85
C GLU A 229 -31.39 11.46 -18.38
N GLY A 230 -32.15 10.51 -18.96
CA GLY A 230 -32.43 10.37 -20.40
C GLY A 230 -33.23 9.11 -20.76
N GLN A 231 -33.82 9.01 -21.95
CA GLN A 231 -34.79 7.94 -22.31
C GLN A 231 -34.16 6.53 -22.44
N THR A 232 -33.02 6.40 -23.14
CA THR A 232 -32.24 5.14 -23.19
C THR A 232 -31.62 4.80 -21.83
N LYS A 233 -31.33 5.83 -21.03
CA LYS A 233 -30.79 5.70 -19.66
C LYS A 233 -31.87 5.30 -18.65
N SER A 234 -33.14 5.60 -18.91
CA SER A 234 -34.29 5.18 -18.09
C SER A 234 -34.49 3.67 -18.11
N GLU A 235 -34.45 3.02 -19.29
CA GLU A 235 -34.56 1.56 -19.40
C GLU A 235 -33.38 0.85 -18.71
N LEU A 236 -32.14 1.29 -19.00
CA LEU A 236 -30.93 0.77 -18.37
C LEU A 236 -30.98 0.94 -16.84
N ARG A 237 -31.38 2.12 -16.37
CA ARG A 237 -31.53 2.42 -14.95
C ARG A 237 -32.55 1.50 -14.30
N GLY A 238 -33.73 1.31 -14.89
CA GLY A 238 -34.75 0.39 -14.38
C GLY A 238 -34.26 -1.06 -14.31
N ARG A 239 -33.47 -1.50 -15.29
CA ARG A 239 -32.79 -2.81 -15.28
C ARG A 239 -31.78 -2.96 -14.15
N LEU A 240 -31.04 -1.91 -13.84
CA LEU A 240 -30.03 -1.91 -12.77
C LEU A 240 -30.67 -1.79 -11.38
N GLU A 241 -31.75 -1.03 -11.24
CA GLU A 241 -32.52 -0.90 -9.99
C GLU A 241 -33.21 -2.23 -9.62
N SER A 242 -33.63 -3.02 -10.61
CA SER A 242 -34.27 -4.33 -10.43
C SER A 242 -33.30 -5.53 -10.50
N ALA A 243 -31.99 -5.28 -10.51
CA ALA A 243 -30.97 -6.32 -10.63
C ALA A 243 -30.89 -7.24 -9.40
N TRP A 244 -30.52 -8.50 -9.63
CA TRP A 244 -30.08 -9.38 -8.54
C TRP A 244 -28.60 -9.12 -8.26
N VAL A 245 -28.31 -8.66 -7.05
CA VAL A 245 -26.98 -8.23 -6.63
C VAL A 245 -26.37 -9.28 -5.71
N PHE A 246 -25.12 -9.64 -5.96
CA PHE A 246 -24.38 -10.61 -5.17
C PHE A 246 -23.03 -10.04 -4.78
N TYR A 247 -22.76 -10.03 -3.49
CA TYR A 247 -21.49 -9.58 -2.92
C TYR A 247 -20.78 -10.78 -2.30
N VAL A 248 -19.70 -11.19 -2.94
CA VAL A 248 -18.92 -12.37 -2.59
C VAL A 248 -17.56 -11.90 -2.09
N THR A 249 -17.12 -12.41 -0.94
CA THR A 249 -15.76 -12.16 -0.43
C THR A 249 -15.00 -13.47 -0.28
N LEU A 250 -13.77 -13.48 -0.80
CA LEU A 250 -12.77 -14.53 -0.57
C LEU A 250 -11.79 -14.11 0.56
N GLU A 251 -12.19 -13.15 1.40
CA GLU A 251 -11.40 -12.58 2.50
C GLU A 251 -12.21 -12.56 3.81
N ASN A 252 -11.67 -11.92 4.85
CA ASN A 252 -12.41 -11.53 6.06
C ASN A 252 -13.22 -12.68 6.70
N GLY A 253 -12.55 -13.82 6.96
CA GLY A 253 -13.18 -15.01 7.54
C GLY A 253 -13.92 -15.91 6.54
N HIS A 254 -14.00 -15.51 5.27
CA HIS A 254 -14.55 -16.29 4.16
C HIS A 254 -13.46 -16.66 3.14
N GLY A 255 -12.19 -16.64 3.56
CA GLY A 255 -11.07 -17.14 2.76
C GLY A 255 -11.20 -18.62 2.43
N LEU A 256 -10.47 -19.08 1.42
CA LEU A 256 -10.48 -20.47 1.01
C LEU A 256 -9.90 -21.36 2.11
N GLY A 257 -10.68 -22.33 2.57
CA GLY A 257 -10.18 -23.38 3.45
C GLY A 257 -9.31 -24.39 2.70
N SER A 258 -8.50 -25.18 3.42
CA SER A 258 -7.63 -26.20 2.81
C SER A 258 -8.35 -27.22 1.94
N ASN A 259 -9.65 -27.46 2.20
CA ASN A 259 -10.48 -28.38 1.43
C ASN A 259 -11.07 -27.72 0.17
N GLU A 260 -11.18 -26.38 0.13
CA GLU A 260 -11.61 -25.61 -1.03
C GLU A 260 -10.44 -25.27 -1.96
N CYS A 261 -9.19 -25.20 -1.47
CA CYS A 261 -8.01 -24.90 -2.30
C CYS A 261 -7.76 -25.92 -3.43
N ALA A 262 -8.34 -27.12 -3.34
CA ALA A 262 -8.28 -28.16 -4.37
C ALA A 262 -9.48 -28.10 -5.34
N GLN A 263 -10.42 -27.18 -5.13
CA GLN A 263 -11.63 -27.01 -5.94
C GLN A 263 -11.51 -25.80 -6.87
N ASP A 264 -12.33 -25.80 -7.93
CA ASP A 264 -12.40 -24.70 -8.88
C ASP A 264 -12.92 -23.40 -8.24
N GLY A 265 -12.32 -22.26 -8.58
CA GLY A 265 -12.65 -20.96 -8.00
C GLY A 265 -14.10 -20.54 -8.21
N MET A 266 -14.76 -20.96 -9.30
CA MET A 266 -16.18 -20.67 -9.50
C MET A 266 -17.05 -21.36 -8.46
N THR A 267 -16.71 -22.59 -8.07
CA THR A 267 -17.49 -23.33 -7.06
C THR A 267 -17.37 -22.72 -5.65
N ALA A 268 -16.20 -22.14 -5.35
CA ALA A 268 -16.00 -21.34 -4.13
C ALA A 268 -16.88 -20.08 -4.14
N ILE A 269 -16.97 -19.39 -5.28
CA ILE A 269 -17.85 -18.23 -5.47
C ILE A 269 -19.32 -18.65 -5.35
N GLY A 270 -19.75 -19.73 -6.00
CA GLY A 270 -21.12 -20.22 -5.94
C GLY A 270 -21.56 -20.62 -4.52
N SER A 271 -20.66 -21.20 -3.73
CA SER A 271 -20.92 -21.50 -2.30
C SER A 271 -21.17 -20.24 -1.47
N ARG A 272 -20.49 -19.14 -1.78
CA ARG A 272 -20.65 -17.84 -1.10
C ARG A 272 -21.89 -17.08 -1.58
N ILE A 273 -22.29 -17.23 -2.85
CA ILE A 273 -23.61 -16.80 -3.32
C ILE A 273 -24.70 -17.54 -2.55
N LEU A 274 -24.55 -18.86 -2.37
CA LEU A 274 -25.50 -19.65 -1.58
C LEU A 274 -25.56 -19.21 -0.11
N LEU A 275 -24.42 -18.87 0.49
CA LEU A 275 -24.36 -18.28 1.83
C LEU A 275 -25.17 -16.97 1.92
N GLN A 276 -25.07 -16.08 0.94
CA GLN A 276 -25.89 -14.86 0.91
C GLN A 276 -27.39 -15.17 0.93
N LEU A 277 -27.81 -16.20 0.18
CA LEU A 277 -29.23 -16.54 0.03
C LEU A 277 -29.79 -17.28 1.26
N LEU A 278 -29.01 -18.19 1.84
CA LEU A 278 -29.47 -19.01 2.97
C LEU A 278 -29.21 -18.35 4.33
N GLY A 279 -28.16 -17.53 4.44
CA GLY A 279 -27.64 -17.03 5.71
C GLY A 279 -26.87 -18.10 6.49
N GLY A 280 -26.55 -17.81 7.75
CA GLY A 280 -25.83 -18.74 8.63
C GLY A 280 -24.30 -18.65 8.48
N SER A 281 -23.60 -19.76 8.67
CA SER A 281 -22.14 -19.82 8.56
C SER A 281 -21.69 -20.45 7.25
N LEU A 282 -20.56 -19.97 6.69
CA LEU A 282 -19.95 -20.58 5.50
C LEU A 282 -19.61 -22.06 5.75
N THR A 283 -19.19 -22.40 6.97
CA THR A 283 -18.86 -23.79 7.35
C THR A 283 -20.07 -24.72 7.21
N ASP A 284 -21.26 -24.28 7.61
CA ASP A 284 -22.48 -25.09 7.47
C ASP A 284 -22.83 -25.30 6.00
N ILE A 285 -22.71 -24.26 5.17
CA ILE A 285 -22.92 -24.36 3.72
C ILE A 285 -21.96 -25.39 3.11
N LEU A 286 -20.66 -25.25 3.40
CA LEU A 286 -19.62 -26.12 2.86
C LEU A 286 -19.75 -27.56 3.34
N ASN A 287 -20.27 -27.80 4.55
CA ASN A 287 -20.47 -29.15 5.08
C ASN A 287 -21.75 -29.81 4.58
N THR A 288 -22.78 -29.02 4.30
CA THR A 288 -24.11 -29.53 3.90
C THR A 288 -24.20 -29.80 2.41
N TYR A 289 -23.68 -28.88 1.60
CA TYR A 289 -23.92 -28.88 0.15
C TYR A 289 -22.65 -29.17 -0.64
N GLN A 290 -22.82 -29.82 -1.79
CA GLN A 290 -21.76 -29.85 -2.79
C GLN A 290 -21.57 -28.43 -3.35
N PRO A 291 -20.33 -27.92 -3.45
CA PRO A 291 -20.03 -26.58 -3.96
C PRO A 291 -20.63 -26.36 -5.36
N PRO A 292 -21.61 -25.45 -5.50
CA PRO A 292 -22.31 -25.26 -6.76
C PRO A 292 -21.56 -24.27 -7.66
N HIS A 293 -21.77 -24.38 -8.97
CA HIS A 293 -21.40 -23.31 -9.89
C HIS A 293 -22.39 -22.13 -9.75
N PRO A 294 -21.96 -20.85 -9.88
CA PRO A 294 -22.84 -19.68 -9.79
C PRO A 294 -24.07 -19.76 -10.69
N GLU A 295 -23.89 -20.23 -11.93
CA GLU A 295 -24.99 -20.39 -12.90
C GLU A 295 -26.09 -21.32 -12.38
N THR A 296 -25.73 -22.42 -11.70
CA THR A 296 -26.69 -23.35 -11.10
C THR A 296 -27.53 -22.65 -10.03
N VAL A 297 -26.91 -21.77 -9.24
CA VAL A 297 -27.62 -20.98 -8.23
C VAL A 297 -28.58 -19.99 -8.89
N PHE A 298 -28.14 -19.28 -9.94
CA PHE A 298 -28.99 -18.32 -10.67
C PHE A 298 -30.21 -19.00 -11.31
N GLN A 299 -30.06 -20.19 -11.85
CA GLN A 299 -31.17 -20.98 -12.40
C GLN A 299 -32.20 -21.34 -11.32
N LEU A 300 -31.77 -21.70 -10.12
CA LEU A 300 -32.68 -21.98 -9.00
C LEU A 300 -33.42 -20.73 -8.53
N ILE A 301 -32.78 -19.56 -8.58
CA ILE A 301 -33.43 -18.28 -8.28
C ILE A 301 -34.48 -17.97 -9.33
N ALA A 302 -34.11 -18.01 -10.61
CA ALA A 302 -35.05 -17.79 -11.72
C ALA A 302 -36.29 -18.69 -11.63
N LYS A 303 -36.10 -19.96 -11.24
CA LYS A 303 -37.18 -20.91 -10.99
C LYS A 303 -38.11 -20.47 -9.85
N SER A 304 -37.55 -20.01 -8.73
CA SER A 304 -38.34 -19.55 -7.57
C SER A 304 -39.10 -18.26 -7.87
N GLU A 305 -38.42 -17.30 -8.50
CA GLU A 305 -38.96 -15.98 -8.84
C GLU A 305 -39.90 -16.02 -10.06
N LYS A 306 -40.00 -17.16 -10.74
CA LYS A 306 -40.76 -17.36 -12.00
C LYS A 306 -40.37 -16.34 -13.08
N LYS A 307 -39.07 -16.05 -13.19
CA LYS A 307 -38.50 -15.14 -14.18
C LYS A 307 -37.63 -15.89 -15.16
N ASP A 308 -37.53 -15.39 -16.39
CA ASP A 308 -36.52 -15.85 -17.33
C ASP A 308 -35.15 -15.28 -16.94
N LEU A 309 -34.17 -16.17 -16.74
CA LEU A 309 -32.80 -15.81 -16.38
C LEU A 309 -32.13 -14.96 -17.47
N SER A 310 -32.45 -15.20 -18.76
CA SER A 310 -31.85 -14.46 -19.87
C SER A 310 -32.24 -12.98 -19.89
N GLN A 311 -33.42 -12.66 -19.34
CA GLN A 311 -33.96 -11.31 -19.28
C GLN A 311 -33.55 -10.58 -18.00
N GLN A 312 -33.14 -11.30 -16.97
CA GLN A 312 -32.83 -10.73 -15.67
C GLN A 312 -31.41 -10.11 -15.65
N THR A 313 -31.31 -8.91 -15.07
CA THR A 313 -30.01 -8.28 -14.80
C THR A 313 -29.38 -8.88 -13.55
N ILE A 314 -28.11 -9.24 -13.62
CA ILE A 314 -27.33 -9.74 -12.47
C ILE A 314 -26.10 -8.86 -12.28
N ILE A 315 -25.81 -8.50 -11.03
CA ILE A 315 -24.58 -7.82 -10.63
C ILE A 315 -23.84 -8.75 -9.68
N LEU A 316 -22.67 -9.23 -10.08
CA LEU A 316 -21.82 -10.07 -9.25
C LEU A 316 -20.53 -9.32 -8.93
N VAL A 317 -20.30 -9.05 -7.65
CA VAL A 317 -19.07 -8.46 -7.15
C VAL A 317 -18.28 -9.50 -6.37
N VAL A 318 -17.04 -9.75 -6.78
CA VAL A 318 -16.12 -10.71 -6.16
C VAL A 318 -14.93 -9.96 -5.58
N ASP A 319 -14.86 -9.92 -4.25
CA ASP A 319 -13.78 -9.28 -3.50
C ASP A 319 -12.69 -10.29 -3.14
N GLY A 320 -11.43 -9.89 -3.34
CA GLY A 320 -10.26 -10.64 -2.90
C GLY A 320 -9.85 -11.79 -3.81
N LEU A 321 -9.96 -11.65 -5.13
CA LEU A 321 -9.70 -12.74 -6.08
C LEU A 321 -8.25 -13.28 -6.00
N HIS A 322 -7.28 -12.45 -5.63
CA HIS A 322 -5.89 -12.84 -5.38
C HIS A 322 -5.69 -13.86 -4.25
N ASN A 323 -6.72 -14.22 -3.48
CA ASN A 323 -6.64 -15.28 -2.48
C ASN A 323 -6.80 -16.69 -3.08
N LEU A 324 -7.04 -16.80 -4.38
CA LEU A 324 -6.92 -18.08 -5.10
C LEU A 324 -5.47 -18.59 -5.01
N PRO A 325 -5.27 -19.92 -4.93
CA PRO A 325 -4.00 -20.51 -4.51
C PRO A 325 -2.87 -20.36 -5.53
N ASP A 326 -3.19 -20.20 -6.81
CA ASP A 326 -2.21 -20.08 -7.89
C ASP A 326 -2.74 -19.22 -9.07
N ASP A 327 -1.81 -18.79 -9.93
CA ASP A 327 -2.10 -17.93 -11.07
C ASP A 327 -2.98 -18.62 -12.14
N LEU A 328 -2.94 -19.95 -12.22
CA LEU A 328 -3.75 -20.70 -13.18
C LEU A 328 -5.22 -20.65 -12.76
N GLN A 329 -5.50 -20.89 -11.49
CA GLN A 329 -6.84 -20.76 -10.91
C GLN A 329 -7.32 -19.32 -10.93
N PHE A 330 -6.45 -18.35 -10.64
CA PHE A 330 -6.79 -16.93 -10.76
C PHE A 330 -7.25 -16.56 -12.18
N ASN A 331 -6.44 -16.89 -13.19
CA ASN A 331 -6.73 -16.56 -14.58
C ASN A 331 -7.92 -17.34 -15.14
N GLY A 332 -8.03 -18.63 -14.78
CA GLY A 332 -9.17 -19.48 -15.14
C GLY A 332 -10.46 -18.93 -14.55
N THR A 333 -10.49 -18.65 -13.25
CA THR A 333 -11.67 -18.10 -12.56
C THR A 333 -12.05 -16.73 -13.11
N LEU A 334 -11.09 -15.85 -13.39
CA LEU A 334 -11.37 -14.54 -14.00
C LEU A 334 -11.98 -14.68 -15.40
N THR A 335 -11.52 -15.66 -16.18
CA THR A 335 -12.06 -15.95 -17.51
C THR A 335 -13.50 -16.46 -17.42
N GLU A 336 -13.76 -17.41 -16.52
CA GLU A 336 -15.08 -17.98 -16.29
C GLU A 336 -16.07 -16.97 -15.69
N LEU A 337 -15.61 -16.09 -14.80
CA LEU A 337 -16.38 -14.94 -14.32
C LEU A 337 -16.81 -14.04 -15.48
N GLY A 338 -15.93 -13.78 -16.44
CA GLY A 338 -16.33 -13.08 -17.66
C GLY A 338 -17.30 -13.91 -18.51
N ASN A 339 -17.17 -15.23 -18.57
CA ASN A 339 -18.07 -16.11 -19.32
C ASN A 339 -19.50 -16.07 -18.76
N LEU A 340 -19.67 -15.86 -17.45
CA LEU A 340 -21.00 -15.67 -16.86
C LEU A 340 -21.76 -14.53 -17.54
N SER A 341 -21.09 -13.48 -18.02
CA SER A 341 -21.75 -12.35 -18.69
C SER A 341 -22.35 -12.66 -20.06
N HIS A 342 -22.19 -13.87 -20.59
CA HIS A 342 -22.85 -14.31 -21.83
C HIS A 342 -24.32 -14.72 -21.64
N GLY A 343 -24.74 -15.04 -20.41
CA GLY A 343 -26.08 -15.56 -20.12
C GLY A 343 -27.17 -14.49 -19.92
N GLY A 344 -26.98 -13.27 -20.41
CA GLY A 344 -27.87 -12.11 -20.23
C GLY A 344 -27.10 -10.82 -19.93
N PHE A 345 -27.79 -9.75 -19.57
CA PHE A 345 -27.12 -8.50 -19.17
C PHE A 345 -26.59 -8.61 -17.74
N ARG A 346 -25.29 -8.90 -17.59
CA ARG A 346 -24.68 -9.20 -16.28
C ARG A 346 -23.38 -8.42 -16.07
N LEU A 347 -23.32 -7.64 -15.00
CA LEU A 347 -22.13 -6.87 -14.62
C LEU A 347 -21.32 -7.70 -13.63
N VAL A 348 -20.09 -8.04 -14.02
CA VAL A 348 -19.15 -8.78 -13.16
C VAL A 348 -18.02 -7.84 -12.76
N CYS A 349 -17.92 -7.57 -11.47
CA CYS A 349 -16.90 -6.72 -10.86
C CYS A 349 -15.98 -7.57 -9.98
N VAL A 350 -14.68 -7.34 -10.09
CA VAL A 350 -13.66 -8.09 -9.34
C VAL A 350 -12.70 -7.12 -8.65
N THR A 351 -12.33 -7.44 -7.41
CA THR A 351 -11.19 -6.80 -6.75
C THR A 351 -10.00 -7.75 -6.65
N SER A 352 -8.80 -7.21 -6.81
CA SER A 352 -7.57 -7.98 -6.63
C SER A 352 -6.42 -7.09 -6.21
N THR A 353 -5.50 -7.64 -5.41
CA THR A 353 -4.20 -7.03 -5.10
C THR A 353 -3.16 -7.69 -5.99
N PHE A 354 -2.55 -6.92 -6.89
CA PHE A 354 -1.44 -7.42 -7.72
C PHE A 354 -0.10 -7.09 -7.06
N ARG A 355 0.84 -8.02 -7.17
CA ARG A 355 2.23 -7.83 -6.71
C ARG A 355 3.19 -7.49 -7.85
N ASP A 356 2.79 -7.80 -9.08
CA ASP A 356 3.54 -7.58 -10.31
C ASP A 356 2.77 -6.64 -11.26
N ARG A 357 3.36 -6.31 -12.42
CA ARG A 357 2.72 -5.49 -13.45
C ARG A 357 1.38 -6.12 -13.86
N ILE A 358 0.30 -5.35 -13.71
CA ILE A 358 -1.09 -5.77 -13.97
C ILE A 358 -1.22 -6.39 -15.36
N GLU A 359 -0.59 -5.79 -16.36
CA GLU A 359 -0.63 -6.26 -17.75
C GLU A 359 0.00 -7.65 -17.93
N THR A 360 1.05 -7.95 -17.16
CA THR A 360 1.72 -9.26 -17.22
C THR A 360 0.87 -10.31 -16.55
N ALA A 361 0.34 -10.01 -15.36
CA ALA A 361 -0.53 -10.92 -14.60
C ALA A 361 -1.80 -11.28 -15.38
N LEU A 362 -2.33 -10.33 -16.16
CA LEU A 362 -3.56 -10.51 -16.92
C LEU A 362 -3.34 -10.83 -18.40
N LYS A 363 -2.09 -10.98 -18.87
CA LYS A 363 -1.76 -11.30 -20.27
C LYS A 363 -2.53 -12.50 -20.86
N PRO A 364 -2.84 -13.58 -20.11
CA PRO A 364 -3.53 -14.75 -20.67
C PRO A 364 -4.97 -14.48 -21.15
N SER A 365 -5.66 -13.50 -20.58
CA SER A 365 -7.03 -13.17 -20.96
C SER A 365 -7.05 -12.05 -22.01
N ARG A 366 -7.85 -12.22 -23.09
CA ARG A 366 -8.09 -11.21 -24.13
C ARG A 366 -9.45 -10.54 -24.03
N ARG A 367 -10.12 -10.70 -22.89
CA ARG A 367 -11.44 -10.11 -22.63
C ARG A 367 -11.29 -8.60 -22.41
N LEU A 368 -12.30 -7.83 -22.83
CA LEU A 368 -12.38 -6.41 -22.54
C LEU A 368 -12.35 -6.18 -21.02
N ARG A 369 -11.59 -5.19 -20.58
CA ARG A 369 -11.42 -4.85 -19.17
C ARG A 369 -11.72 -3.39 -18.97
N THR A 370 -12.56 -3.10 -17.99
CA THR A 370 -12.79 -1.74 -17.53
C THR A 370 -12.08 -1.59 -16.19
N TYR A 371 -10.90 -0.95 -16.20
CA TYR A 371 -10.20 -0.60 -14.97
C TYR A 371 -10.91 0.55 -14.29
N LEU A 372 -11.36 0.33 -13.07
CA LEU A 372 -12.10 1.31 -12.29
C LEU A 372 -11.11 2.08 -11.39
N PRO A 373 -11.06 3.41 -11.50
CA PRO A 373 -10.13 4.22 -10.74
C PRO A 373 -10.47 4.18 -9.24
N ILE A 374 -9.42 4.12 -8.42
CA ILE A 374 -9.51 4.19 -6.96
C ILE A 374 -8.76 5.43 -6.53
N GLU A 375 -9.51 6.45 -6.13
CA GLU A 375 -8.95 7.74 -5.74
C GLU A 375 -8.79 7.87 -4.22
N PRO A 376 -7.86 8.72 -3.77
CA PRO A 376 -7.76 9.08 -2.36
C PRO A 376 -9.11 9.58 -1.83
N LEU A 377 -9.46 9.17 -0.61
CA LEU A 377 -10.68 9.65 0.05
C LEU A 377 -10.53 11.11 0.46
N ASN A 378 -11.58 11.91 0.26
CA ASN A 378 -11.71 13.17 0.98
C ASN A 378 -12.07 12.88 2.45
N PRO A 379 -11.89 13.85 3.36
CA PRO A 379 -12.27 13.69 4.76
C PRO A 379 -13.71 13.15 4.90
N PRO A 380 -13.91 11.99 5.55
CA PRO A 380 -15.19 11.31 5.55
C PRO A 380 -16.27 12.04 6.37
N THR A 381 -17.51 11.83 5.96
CA THR A 381 -18.72 12.19 6.71
C THR A 381 -19.40 10.92 7.24
N ILE A 382 -20.19 11.07 8.30
CA ILE A 382 -21.05 10.03 8.87
C ILE A 382 -22.48 10.55 8.94
N ARG A 383 -23.46 9.65 8.89
CA ARG A 383 -24.85 10.01 9.18
C ARG A 383 -25.09 9.97 10.68
N ASP A 384 -25.70 11.02 11.20
CA ASP A 384 -26.18 11.06 12.58
C ASP A 384 -27.51 10.28 12.73
N GLU A 385 -28.01 10.23 13.95
CA GLU A 385 -29.28 9.58 14.30
C GLU A 385 -30.52 10.22 13.64
N HIS A 386 -30.40 11.44 13.14
CA HIS A 386 -31.43 12.17 12.41
C HIS A 386 -31.25 12.09 10.89
N GLY A 387 -30.27 11.32 10.41
CA GLY A 387 -29.97 11.14 9.00
C GLY A 387 -29.19 12.30 8.35
N SER A 388 -28.72 13.27 9.13
CA SER A 388 -27.92 14.38 8.65
C SER A 388 -26.45 13.98 8.51
N SER A 389 -25.80 14.49 7.46
CA SER A 389 -24.38 14.23 7.21
C SER A 389 -23.51 15.17 8.04
N ILE A 390 -22.67 14.60 8.90
CA ILE A 390 -21.73 15.33 9.77
C ILE A 390 -20.29 14.89 9.49
N ALA A 391 -19.31 15.76 9.72
CA ALA A 391 -17.90 15.42 9.51
C ALA A 391 -17.44 14.36 10.52
N ALA A 392 -16.79 13.28 10.04
CA ALA A 392 -16.16 12.29 10.92
C ALA A 392 -14.98 12.89 11.70
N PHE A 393 -14.35 13.91 11.12
CA PHE A 393 -13.29 14.74 11.71
C PHE A 393 -13.82 16.18 11.88
N PRO A 394 -14.46 16.49 13.02
CA PRO A 394 -15.12 17.78 13.21
C PRO A 394 -14.14 18.92 13.50
N ASP A 395 -12.92 18.64 13.97
CA ASP A 395 -11.91 19.67 14.23
C ASP A 395 -11.44 20.31 12.91
N LYS A 396 -11.81 21.58 12.72
CA LYS A 396 -11.44 22.40 11.55
C LYS A 396 -10.19 23.23 11.76
N THR A 397 -9.52 23.13 12.92
CA THR A 397 -8.23 23.81 13.13
C THR A 397 -7.21 23.35 12.09
N PRO A 398 -6.20 24.18 11.75
CA PRO A 398 -5.13 23.79 10.85
C PRO A 398 -4.44 22.47 11.25
N LEU A 399 -4.39 22.21 12.56
CA LEU A 399 -3.83 20.97 13.10
C LEU A 399 -4.73 19.77 12.85
N GLY A 400 -6.02 19.85 13.17
CA GLY A 400 -6.98 18.78 12.87
C GLY A 400 -6.99 18.42 11.37
N GLN A 401 -6.95 19.43 10.51
CA GLN A 401 -6.84 19.25 9.07
C GLN A 401 -5.50 18.61 8.64
N LEU A 402 -4.38 19.01 9.26
CA LEU A 402 -3.07 18.40 9.01
C LEU A 402 -3.08 16.90 9.33
N LEU A 403 -3.62 16.48 10.48
CA LEU A 403 -3.64 15.06 10.86
C LEU A 403 -4.38 14.20 9.83
N VAL A 404 -5.52 14.69 9.36
CA VAL A 404 -6.31 14.02 8.31
C VAL A 404 -5.54 14.00 6.99
N ARG A 405 -4.92 15.12 6.62
CA ARG A 405 -4.11 15.25 5.40
C ARG A 405 -2.86 14.35 5.42
N ASP A 406 -2.24 14.16 6.56
CA ASP A 406 -1.06 13.29 6.73
C ASP A 406 -1.39 11.81 6.47
N CYS A 407 -2.67 11.42 6.55
CA CYS A 407 -3.16 10.10 6.14
C CYS A 407 -3.32 9.95 4.62
N GLY A 408 -3.22 11.05 3.86
CA GLY A 408 -3.21 11.07 2.40
C GLY A 408 -4.46 10.49 1.72
N GLY A 409 -5.61 10.45 2.41
CA GLY A 409 -6.82 9.84 1.85
C GLY A 409 -6.83 8.31 1.84
N HIS A 410 -5.85 7.64 2.47
CA HIS A 410 -5.91 6.19 2.65
C HIS A 410 -6.95 5.83 3.71
N GLY A 411 -8.00 5.10 3.31
CA GLY A 411 -9.10 4.73 4.19
C GLY A 411 -8.63 4.05 5.49
N ARG A 412 -7.66 3.13 5.42
CA ARG A 412 -7.16 2.46 6.62
C ARG A 412 -6.41 3.41 7.56
N ALA A 413 -5.60 4.32 7.03
CA ALA A 413 -4.89 5.29 7.86
C ALA A 413 -5.87 6.23 8.56
N LEU A 414 -6.90 6.71 7.83
CA LEU A 414 -7.98 7.51 8.39
C LEU A 414 -8.78 6.75 9.46
N GLU A 415 -9.03 5.45 9.28
CA GLU A 415 -9.78 4.65 10.26
C GLU A 415 -8.98 4.52 11.57
N ILE A 416 -7.68 4.25 11.46
CA ILE A 416 -6.79 4.18 12.62
C ILE A 416 -6.78 5.54 13.33
N LEU A 417 -6.60 6.65 12.59
CA LEU A 417 -6.64 8.00 13.14
C LEU A 417 -7.96 8.25 13.87
N TRP A 418 -9.08 7.99 13.20
CA TRP A 418 -10.40 8.23 13.76
C TRP A 418 -10.61 7.48 15.07
N ASN A 419 -10.26 6.19 15.12
CA ASN A 419 -10.35 5.40 16.34
C ASN A 419 -9.41 5.89 17.46
N LEU A 420 -8.26 6.49 17.12
CA LEU A 420 -7.33 7.04 18.09
C LEU A 420 -7.77 8.38 18.67
N ILE A 421 -8.53 9.19 17.93
CA ILE A 421 -8.92 10.55 18.32
C ILE A 421 -10.39 10.69 18.72
N LYS A 422 -11.25 9.74 18.37
CA LYS A 422 -12.70 9.83 18.64
C LYS A 422 -12.95 10.04 20.13
N GLY A 423 -13.68 11.11 20.46
CA GLY A 423 -14.01 11.51 21.83
C GLY A 423 -12.88 12.18 22.61
N LYS A 424 -11.77 12.53 21.95
CA LYS A 424 -10.65 13.27 22.58
C LYS A 424 -10.61 14.72 22.13
N ASP A 425 -10.15 15.59 23.02
CA ASP A 425 -9.79 16.97 22.68
C ASP A 425 -8.35 17.00 22.17
N LEU A 426 -8.16 17.38 20.90
CA LEU A 426 -6.86 17.38 20.25
C LEU A 426 -5.88 18.40 20.87
N LYS A 427 -6.37 19.44 21.56
CA LYS A 427 -5.50 20.46 22.18
C LYS A 427 -4.81 19.97 23.44
N SER A 428 -5.45 19.07 24.18
CA SER A 428 -4.96 18.51 25.44
C SER A 428 -4.35 17.11 25.29
N THR A 429 -4.44 16.51 24.10
CA THR A 429 -3.92 15.16 23.85
C THR A 429 -2.47 15.19 23.37
N ASN A 430 -1.69 14.18 23.77
CA ASN A 430 -0.35 13.95 23.24
C ASN A 430 -0.42 13.49 21.77
N LEU A 431 -0.39 14.45 20.84
CA LEU A 431 -0.48 14.18 19.40
C LEU A 431 0.71 13.37 18.88
N LYS A 432 1.89 13.53 19.49
CA LYS A 432 3.06 12.73 19.14
C LYS A 432 2.78 11.25 19.36
N GLU A 433 2.24 10.88 20.52
CA GLU A 433 1.85 9.49 20.79
C GLU A 433 0.79 8.98 19.83
N ILE A 434 -0.27 9.76 19.54
CA ILE A 434 -1.31 9.38 18.57
C ILE A 434 -0.68 9.04 17.21
N MET A 435 0.20 9.90 16.70
CA MET A 435 0.76 9.72 15.37
C MET A 435 1.80 8.59 15.34
N HIS A 436 2.53 8.36 16.44
CA HIS A 436 3.37 7.18 16.60
C HIS A 436 2.54 5.88 16.60
N ASP A 437 1.44 5.84 17.33
CA ASP A 437 0.52 4.70 17.38
C ASP A 437 -0.12 4.43 16.01
N LEU A 438 -0.53 5.49 15.32
CA LEU A 438 -1.08 5.40 13.97
C LEU A 438 -0.06 4.77 13.03
N ARG A 439 1.18 5.29 13.03
CA ARG A 439 2.29 4.76 12.23
C ARG A 439 2.54 3.29 12.55
N ALA A 440 2.68 2.94 13.82
CA ALA A 440 2.97 1.58 14.27
C ALA A 440 1.86 0.60 13.85
N LYS A 441 0.58 0.96 14.04
CA LYS A 441 -0.56 0.15 13.61
C LYS A 441 -0.57 0.00 12.09
N LEU A 442 -0.37 1.07 11.33
CA LEU A 442 -0.34 1.02 9.87
C LEU A 442 0.78 0.11 9.35
N THR A 443 1.98 0.21 9.95
CA THR A 443 3.11 -0.68 9.64
C THR A 443 2.82 -2.14 9.99
N SER A 444 2.12 -2.39 11.10
CA SER A 444 1.73 -3.75 11.51
C SER A 444 0.68 -4.37 10.58
N TYR A 445 -0.24 -3.58 10.05
CA TYR A 445 -1.30 -4.04 9.14
C TYR A 445 -0.79 -4.30 7.73
N TYR A 446 0.24 -3.56 7.29
CA TYR A 446 0.79 -3.67 5.94
C TYR A 446 2.31 -3.93 5.95
N PRO A 447 2.77 -5.03 6.57
CA PRO A 447 4.20 -5.27 6.72
C PRO A 447 4.91 -5.40 5.37
N LEU A 448 4.24 -5.88 4.32
CA LEU A 448 4.83 -6.02 2.99
C LEU A 448 5.18 -4.68 2.34
N VAL A 449 4.37 -3.63 2.57
CA VAL A 449 4.65 -2.27 2.08
C VAL A 449 5.94 -1.72 2.70
N PHE A 450 6.13 -1.98 4.00
CA PHE A 450 7.26 -1.43 4.75
C PHE A 450 8.46 -2.38 4.87
N ARG A 451 8.38 -3.61 4.33
CA ARG A 451 9.48 -4.59 4.26
C ARG A 451 10.09 -4.73 2.86
N VAL A 452 9.73 -3.84 1.93
CA VAL A 452 10.44 -3.75 0.64
C VAL A 452 11.92 -3.40 0.85
N ARG A 453 12.73 -3.62 -0.20
CA ARG A 453 14.18 -3.39 -0.16
C ARG A 453 14.50 -1.94 0.20
N THR A 454 15.66 -1.71 0.81
CA THR A 454 16.09 -0.38 1.27
C THR A 454 16.14 0.62 0.11
N GLU A 455 16.66 0.18 -1.04
CA GLU A 455 16.80 0.95 -2.26
C GLU A 455 15.42 1.37 -2.82
N GLU A 456 14.42 0.49 -2.72
CA GLU A 456 13.05 0.79 -3.15
C GLU A 456 12.39 1.84 -2.26
N LYS A 457 12.54 1.71 -0.93
CA LYS A 457 12.03 2.72 0.02
C LYS A 457 12.67 4.08 -0.22
N GLU A 458 13.98 4.08 -0.39
CA GLU A 458 14.74 5.30 -0.64
C GLU A 458 14.27 5.97 -1.93
N ALA A 459 14.15 5.22 -3.03
CA ALA A 459 13.64 5.73 -4.29
C ALA A 459 12.21 6.28 -4.19
N ILE A 460 11.29 5.57 -3.51
CA ILE A 460 9.90 6.01 -3.30
C ILE A 460 9.88 7.32 -2.50
N VAL A 461 10.58 7.36 -1.36
CA VAL A 461 10.61 8.55 -0.50
C VAL A 461 11.22 9.74 -1.23
N ARG A 462 12.35 9.53 -1.91
CA ARG A 462 13.04 10.57 -2.68
C ARG A 462 12.16 11.12 -3.80
N ALA A 463 11.57 10.25 -4.64
CA ALA A 463 10.72 10.66 -5.75
C ALA A 463 9.45 11.40 -5.28
N ALA A 464 8.80 10.91 -4.21
CA ALA A 464 7.65 11.58 -3.61
C ALA A 464 8.02 12.95 -3.03
N PHE A 465 9.22 13.10 -2.48
CA PHE A 465 9.67 14.34 -1.85
C PHE A 465 9.90 15.49 -2.86
N VAL A 466 10.58 15.23 -3.97
CA VAL A 466 10.77 16.24 -5.03
C VAL A 466 9.59 16.35 -5.99
N HIS A 467 8.55 15.53 -5.77
CA HIS A 467 7.42 15.38 -6.69
C HIS A 467 7.91 15.09 -8.12
N GLN A 468 8.83 14.13 -8.23
CA GLN A 468 9.53 13.81 -9.46
C GLN A 468 8.53 13.38 -10.54
N LEU A 469 8.65 13.96 -11.73
CA LEU A 469 7.97 13.47 -12.92
C LEU A 469 8.65 12.19 -13.39
N LEU A 470 7.89 11.11 -13.49
CA LEU A 470 8.37 9.77 -13.81
C LEU A 470 7.63 9.24 -15.03
N TYR A 471 8.33 8.54 -15.91
CA TYR A 471 7.70 7.80 -16.98
C TYR A 471 7.20 6.45 -16.45
N ALA A 472 5.95 6.08 -16.74
CA ALA A 472 5.30 4.89 -16.17
C ALA A 472 6.01 3.57 -16.54
N SER A 473 6.71 3.56 -17.67
CA SER A 473 7.42 2.37 -18.18
C SER A 473 8.87 2.28 -17.72
N ASP A 474 9.45 3.36 -17.21
CA ASP A 474 10.87 3.41 -16.90
C ASP A 474 11.13 2.98 -15.45
N PRO A 475 12.13 2.12 -15.21
CA PRO A 475 12.56 1.82 -13.86
C PRO A 475 13.05 3.06 -13.12
N LEU A 476 12.70 3.20 -11.86
CA LEU A 476 13.33 4.19 -10.99
C LEU A 476 14.80 3.81 -10.77
N SER A 477 15.67 4.82 -10.82
CA SER A 477 17.11 4.64 -10.65
C SER A 477 17.42 3.91 -9.34
N GLY A 478 18.27 2.88 -9.43
CA GLY A 478 18.70 2.08 -8.27
C GLY A 478 17.74 0.97 -7.84
N THR A 479 16.51 0.90 -8.36
CA THR A 479 15.53 -0.14 -7.96
C THR A 479 15.37 -1.25 -8.99
N GLY A 480 15.54 -0.94 -10.27
CA GLY A 480 15.18 -1.84 -11.37
C GLY A 480 13.68 -2.08 -11.52
N LYS A 481 12.83 -1.29 -10.83
CA LYS A 481 11.37 -1.40 -10.82
C LYS A 481 10.69 -0.16 -11.37
N THR A 482 9.62 -0.35 -12.14
CA THR A 482 8.79 0.74 -12.67
C THR A 482 7.87 1.32 -11.60
N PRO A 483 7.28 2.52 -11.80
CA PRO A 483 6.31 3.09 -10.85
C PRO A 483 5.18 2.13 -10.46
N ASP A 484 4.60 1.41 -11.42
CA ASP A 484 3.55 0.43 -11.17
C ASP A 484 3.99 -0.69 -10.21
N GLU A 485 5.19 -1.22 -10.39
CA GLU A 485 5.75 -2.28 -9.53
C GLU A 485 6.04 -1.78 -8.11
N LEU A 486 6.39 -0.50 -7.97
CA LEU A 486 6.56 0.15 -6.67
C LEU A 486 5.22 0.45 -5.98
N CYS A 487 4.15 0.66 -6.75
CA CYS A 487 2.79 0.87 -6.21
C CYS A 487 2.09 -0.45 -5.84
N ALA A 488 2.51 -1.57 -6.42
CA ALA A 488 1.88 -2.89 -6.26
C ALA A 488 1.70 -3.33 -4.78
N PRO A 489 2.68 -3.12 -3.87
CA PRO A 489 2.49 -3.44 -2.45
C PRO A 489 1.35 -2.66 -1.77
N GLY A 490 1.03 -1.45 -2.25
CA GLY A 490 0.00 -0.56 -1.71
C GLY A 490 0.52 0.61 -0.89
N LEU A 491 -0.41 1.49 -0.47
CA LEU A 491 -0.16 2.78 0.21
C LEU A 491 0.75 3.77 -0.53
N VAL A 492 1.05 3.49 -1.80
CA VAL A 492 1.72 4.36 -2.77
C VAL A 492 0.84 4.36 -4.02
N TRP A 493 0.59 5.53 -4.58
CA TRP A 493 -0.14 5.66 -5.84
C TRP A 493 0.74 6.26 -6.92
N PHE A 494 0.48 5.87 -8.15
CA PHE A 494 0.96 6.57 -9.32
C PHE A 494 -0.16 7.47 -9.84
N GLU A 495 0.04 8.77 -9.74
CA GLU A 495 -0.88 9.80 -10.24
C GLU A 495 -0.39 10.23 -11.62
N GLU A 496 -1.11 9.83 -12.67
CA GLU A 496 -0.81 10.23 -14.06
C GLU A 496 -0.92 11.75 -14.22
N ASP A 497 0.00 12.31 -15.02
CA ASP A 497 -0.01 13.71 -15.36
C ASP A 497 -1.05 13.97 -16.46
N GLU A 498 -2.03 14.82 -16.18
CA GLU A 498 -3.10 15.17 -17.12
C GLU A 498 -2.58 15.79 -18.43
N THR A 499 -1.38 16.38 -18.39
CA THR A 499 -0.79 17.12 -19.52
C THR A 499 0.27 16.32 -20.28
N ALA A 500 0.73 15.19 -19.74
CA ALA A 500 1.82 14.40 -20.31
C ALA A 500 1.52 12.90 -20.29
N THR A 501 1.05 12.39 -21.43
CA THR A 501 0.70 10.96 -21.61
C THR A 501 1.86 10.04 -21.23
N GLY A 502 1.57 9.07 -20.35
CA GLY A 502 2.55 8.07 -19.89
C GLY A 502 3.50 8.58 -18.79
N TYR A 503 3.38 9.84 -18.39
CA TYR A 503 4.08 10.40 -17.23
C TYR A 503 3.14 10.50 -16.03
N GLY A 504 3.73 10.52 -14.85
CA GLY A 504 3.02 10.67 -13.59
C GLY A 504 3.99 10.78 -12.43
N ARG A 505 3.46 10.68 -11.22
CA ARG A 505 4.23 10.88 -9.98
C ARG A 505 3.82 9.89 -8.91
N LEU A 506 4.75 9.60 -8.01
CA LEU A 506 4.43 8.84 -6.81
C LEU A 506 3.78 9.76 -5.78
N LYS A 507 2.52 9.46 -5.45
CA LYS A 507 1.75 10.10 -4.38
C LYS A 507 1.77 9.20 -3.16
N VAL A 508 2.35 9.70 -2.07
CA VAL A 508 2.57 8.94 -0.84
C VAL A 508 2.13 9.77 0.35
N ALA A 509 1.26 9.22 1.20
CA ALA A 509 0.84 9.90 2.43
C ALA A 509 2.04 10.22 3.33
N TYR A 510 2.00 11.36 4.03
CA TYR A 510 3.10 11.78 4.92
C TYR A 510 3.44 10.70 5.95
N ILE A 511 2.42 10.07 6.55
CA ILE A 511 2.63 8.99 7.53
C ILE A 511 3.41 7.81 6.94
N CYS A 512 3.17 7.48 5.66
CA CYS A 512 3.87 6.41 4.96
C CYS A 512 5.33 6.81 4.67
N ILE A 513 5.55 8.07 4.26
CA ILE A 513 6.90 8.62 4.10
C ILE A 513 7.67 8.53 5.41
N TRP A 514 7.07 8.96 6.53
CA TRP A 514 7.69 8.87 7.85
C TRP A 514 8.00 7.42 8.24
N ALA A 515 7.07 6.49 8.03
CA ALA A 515 7.28 5.07 8.31
C ALA A 515 8.44 4.47 7.50
N MET A 516 8.53 4.77 6.20
CA MET A 516 9.61 4.31 5.33
C MET A 516 10.94 4.94 5.74
N ALA A 517 10.99 6.27 5.86
CA ALA A 517 12.20 7.02 6.20
C ALA A 517 12.78 6.63 7.56
N ASN A 518 11.94 6.36 8.56
CA ASN A 518 12.40 5.93 9.89
C ASN A 518 13.11 4.55 9.88
N SER A 519 12.89 3.74 8.85
CA SER A 519 13.59 2.46 8.67
C SER A 519 14.89 2.57 7.87
N LEU A 520 15.16 3.73 7.27
CA LEU A 520 16.36 3.98 6.46
C LEU A 520 17.52 4.44 7.34
N ARG A 521 18.75 4.11 6.91
CA ARG A 521 19.98 4.70 7.45
C ARG A 521 20.41 5.97 6.71
N ASP A 522 19.54 6.47 5.83
CA ASP A 522 19.76 7.68 5.06
C ASP A 522 19.91 8.88 6.02
N SER A 523 21.10 9.48 6.04
CA SER A 523 21.45 10.58 6.95
C SER A 523 20.65 11.85 6.65
N ILE A 524 20.25 12.04 5.41
CA ILE A 524 19.51 13.20 4.91
C ILE A 524 18.06 13.12 5.42
N LEU A 525 17.41 11.98 5.19
CA LEU A 525 16.02 11.75 5.59
C LEU A 525 15.88 11.62 7.11
N ARG A 526 16.84 11.00 7.80
CA ARG A 526 16.81 10.86 9.26
C ARG A 526 16.81 12.21 9.99
N ASN A 527 17.45 13.23 9.41
CA ASN A 527 17.60 14.55 10.04
C ASN A 527 16.41 15.49 9.78
N TRP A 528 15.45 15.12 8.92
CA TRP A 528 14.30 15.97 8.58
C TRP A 528 13.29 16.15 9.73
N SER A 529 13.38 15.34 10.79
CA SER A 529 12.47 15.39 11.97
C SER A 529 10.99 15.17 11.60
N PHE A 530 10.67 13.98 11.11
CA PHE A 530 9.31 13.62 10.70
C PHE A 530 8.28 13.56 11.86
N ASP A 531 8.74 13.61 13.12
CA ASP A 531 7.92 13.57 14.32
C ASP A 531 7.67 14.97 14.93
N ASP A 532 7.45 15.98 14.07
CA ASP A 532 7.30 17.39 14.43
C ASP A 532 5.95 17.79 15.05
N TYR A 533 5.06 16.82 15.32
CA TYR A 533 3.69 17.06 15.79
C TYR A 533 3.59 17.85 17.10
N SER A 534 4.50 17.64 18.06
CA SER A 534 4.52 18.42 19.32
C SER A 534 4.83 19.89 19.05
N THR A 535 5.85 20.16 18.25
CA THR A 535 6.24 21.51 17.84
C THR A 535 5.11 22.20 17.06
N LEU A 536 4.40 21.46 16.21
CA LEU A 536 3.25 21.98 15.47
C LEU A 536 2.06 22.28 16.40
N LEU A 537 1.81 21.45 17.42
CA LEU A 537 0.77 21.68 18.43
C LEU A 537 1.06 22.95 19.23
N GLU A 538 2.28 23.14 19.71
CA GLU A 538 2.70 24.35 20.45
C GLU A 538 2.43 25.61 19.61
N LYS A 539 2.82 25.61 18.33
CA LYS A 539 2.58 26.72 17.40
C LYS A 539 1.10 27.05 17.22
N VAL A 540 0.23 26.03 17.20
CA VAL A 540 -1.21 26.21 17.05
C VAL A 540 -1.88 26.63 18.36
N ASN A 541 -1.43 26.10 19.50
CA ASN A 541 -2.03 26.34 20.81
C ASN A 541 -1.61 27.68 21.44
N GLU A 542 -0.34 28.06 21.36
CA GLU A 542 0.18 29.23 22.08
C GLU A 542 -0.13 30.56 21.38
N ALA A 543 -0.82 30.54 20.24
CA ALA A 543 -0.92 31.69 19.33
C ALA A 543 0.44 32.34 19.02
N ILE A 544 1.55 31.61 19.24
CA ILE A 544 2.88 31.99 18.77
C ILE A 544 2.79 31.90 17.26
N LYS A 545 2.54 33.06 16.64
CA LYS A 545 2.54 33.19 15.20
C LYS A 545 3.86 32.60 14.70
N PRO A 546 3.84 31.52 13.89
CA PRO A 546 5.05 31.02 13.27
C PRO A 546 5.80 32.20 12.67
N SER A 547 7.07 32.36 13.09
CA SER A 547 7.81 33.55 12.69
C SER A 547 8.17 33.43 11.21
N TRP A 548 8.18 34.56 10.50
CA TRP A 548 8.66 34.64 9.12
C TRP A 548 10.03 33.96 8.92
N GLU A 549 10.86 33.99 9.96
CA GLU A 549 12.18 33.34 10.02
C GLU A 549 12.10 31.80 9.96
N GLU A 550 11.01 31.20 10.42
CA GLU A 550 10.82 29.74 10.37
C GLU A 550 10.40 29.26 8.98
N PHE A 551 9.51 29.98 8.30
CA PHE A 551 9.15 29.65 6.92
C PHE A 551 10.36 29.77 5.98
N LYS A 552 11.22 30.77 6.20
CA LYS A 552 12.51 30.90 5.51
C LYS A 552 13.39 29.69 5.76
N ARG A 553 13.61 29.34 7.03
CA ARG A 553 14.41 28.17 7.42
C ARG A 553 13.86 26.87 6.84
N PHE A 554 12.54 26.68 6.84
CA PHE A 554 11.88 25.53 6.21
C PHE A 554 12.23 25.44 4.73
N ASN A 555 12.04 26.50 3.96
CA ASN A 555 12.29 26.49 2.51
C ASN A 555 13.77 26.33 2.16
N ILE A 556 14.68 26.93 2.92
CA ILE A 556 16.12 26.75 2.74
C ILE A 556 16.49 25.27 2.96
N ARG A 557 15.99 24.67 4.04
CA ARG A 557 16.20 23.23 4.31
C ARG A 557 15.55 22.36 3.25
N PHE A 558 14.35 22.72 2.79
CA PHE A 558 13.62 22.02 1.73
C PHE A 558 14.42 22.04 0.42
N ARG A 559 15.03 23.18 0.06
CA ARG A 559 15.90 23.31 -1.11
C ARG A 559 17.21 22.52 -0.97
N CYS A 560 17.80 22.47 0.23
CA CYS A 560 18.94 21.59 0.52
C CYS A 560 18.55 20.13 0.29
N LEU A 561 17.40 19.72 0.82
CA LEU A 561 16.91 18.36 0.69
C LEU A 561 16.65 17.99 -0.78
N LYS A 562 16.03 18.89 -1.56
CA LYS A 562 15.88 18.71 -3.02
C LYS A 562 17.23 18.49 -3.72
N SER A 563 18.29 19.21 -3.33
CA SER A 563 19.63 19.01 -3.91
C SER A 563 20.23 17.65 -3.58
N GLN A 564 19.97 17.14 -2.37
CA GLN A 564 20.56 15.90 -1.86
C GLN A 564 19.82 14.65 -2.37
N ILE A 565 18.58 14.82 -2.84
CA ILE A 565 17.77 13.76 -3.45
C ILE A 565 18.35 13.31 -4.80
N PHE A 566 18.82 14.25 -5.61
CA PHE A 566 19.50 13.95 -6.87
C PHE A 566 20.99 13.69 -6.65
N GLU A 567 21.60 12.92 -7.56
CA GLU A 567 23.04 12.67 -7.53
C GLU A 567 23.84 13.97 -7.64
N ASN A 568 24.98 14.02 -6.96
CA ASN A 568 25.90 15.15 -7.05
C ASN A 568 26.56 15.16 -8.44
N GLY A 569 26.52 16.30 -9.12
CA GLY A 569 27.01 16.49 -10.48
C GLY A 569 26.01 16.18 -11.60
N ARG A 570 24.83 15.61 -11.29
CA ARG A 570 23.77 15.35 -12.28
C ARG A 570 23.34 16.64 -12.94
N LEU A 571 23.26 16.64 -14.28
CA LEU A 571 22.70 17.77 -15.02
C LEU A 571 21.18 17.79 -14.83
N LEU A 572 20.65 18.89 -14.31
CA LEU A 572 19.23 19.13 -14.07
C LEU A 572 18.82 20.45 -14.68
N THR A 573 17.51 20.67 -14.80
CA THR A 573 16.96 21.99 -15.07
C THR A 573 16.21 22.54 -13.85
N LEU A 574 16.01 23.85 -13.78
CA LEU A 574 15.26 24.46 -12.69
C LEU A 574 13.78 24.07 -12.74
N THR A 575 13.23 23.82 -13.93
CA THR A 575 11.87 23.26 -14.08
C THR A 575 11.76 21.88 -13.47
N GLU A 576 12.77 21.01 -13.64
CA GLU A 576 12.79 19.68 -13.00
C GLU A 576 12.90 19.79 -11.47
N LEU A 577 13.78 20.65 -10.97
CA LEU A 577 14.02 20.80 -9.53
C LEU A 577 12.87 21.49 -8.77
N HIS A 578 12.31 22.55 -9.38
CA HIS A 578 11.20 23.34 -8.82
C HIS A 578 9.86 22.94 -9.42
N TYR A 579 9.75 21.69 -9.86
CA TYR A 579 8.51 21.14 -10.38
C TYR A 579 7.32 21.48 -9.45
N GLY A 580 6.21 21.90 -10.05
CA GLY A 580 5.01 22.34 -9.35
C GLY A 580 4.95 23.85 -9.06
N ALA A 581 6.05 24.60 -9.24
CA ALA A 581 6.01 26.06 -9.26
C ALA A 581 5.54 26.59 -10.62
N ASN A 582 5.03 27.83 -10.66
CA ASN A 582 4.80 28.54 -11.91
C ASN A 582 6.15 29.10 -12.36
N ILE A 583 6.71 28.62 -13.46
CA ILE A 583 8.08 28.95 -13.89
C ILE A 583 8.06 29.57 -15.29
N THR A 584 8.93 30.56 -15.53
CA THR A 584 9.22 31.10 -16.86
C THR A 584 10.73 31.15 -17.10
N GLY A 585 11.17 30.51 -18.19
CA GLY A 585 12.57 30.21 -18.47
C GLY A 585 13.02 28.91 -17.81
N ASP A 586 14.10 28.33 -18.32
CA ASP A 586 14.68 27.12 -17.74
C ASP A 586 16.20 27.13 -17.86
N ILE A 587 16.88 26.96 -16.73
CA ILE A 587 18.33 27.02 -16.63
C ILE A 587 18.85 25.62 -16.31
N ALA A 588 19.71 25.10 -17.17
CA ALA A 588 20.41 23.85 -16.93
C ALA A 588 21.63 24.09 -16.04
N PHE A 589 21.79 23.26 -15.01
CA PHE A 589 22.89 23.34 -14.04
C PHE A 589 23.30 21.94 -13.58
N ARG A 590 24.54 21.81 -13.10
CA ARG A 590 25.00 20.60 -12.40
C ARG A 590 24.55 20.69 -10.96
N ASN A 591 23.76 19.72 -10.53
CA ASN A 591 23.31 19.62 -9.14
C ASN A 591 24.52 19.50 -8.21
N ARG A 592 24.52 20.28 -7.13
CA ARG A 592 25.50 20.19 -6.05
C ARG A 592 24.74 19.99 -4.75
N HIS A 593 25.21 19.09 -3.91
CA HIS A 593 24.63 18.88 -2.58
C HIS A 593 24.89 20.12 -1.73
N LEU A 594 23.81 20.76 -1.29
CA LEU A 594 23.88 22.04 -0.59
C LEU A 594 23.95 21.86 0.92
N THR A 595 24.69 22.76 1.57
CA THR A 595 24.68 22.96 3.03
C THR A 595 24.07 24.32 3.37
N PRO A 596 23.10 24.40 4.30
CA PRO A 596 22.50 25.67 4.70
C PRO A 596 23.44 26.45 5.63
N SER A 597 23.50 27.77 5.47
CA SER A 597 24.20 28.67 6.39
C SER A 597 23.47 30.02 6.52
N LYS A 598 23.95 30.91 7.40
CA LYS A 598 23.38 32.25 7.62
C LYS A 598 24.46 33.32 7.55
N ALA A 599 24.25 34.30 6.66
CA ALA A 599 25.12 35.46 6.52
C ALA A 599 25.01 36.37 7.75
N ILE A 600 26.16 36.92 8.18
CA ILE A 600 26.23 37.88 9.29
C ILE A 600 25.87 39.29 8.80
N TYR A 601 26.24 39.63 7.56
CA TYR A 601 26.04 40.95 6.97
C TYR A 601 25.02 40.91 5.82
N HIS A 602 24.44 42.08 5.51
CA HIS A 602 23.60 42.24 4.32
C HIS A 602 24.44 41.98 3.07
N THR A 603 24.08 40.95 2.31
CA THR A 603 24.79 40.55 1.10
C THR A 603 23.97 40.90 -0.13
N ASP A 604 24.58 41.58 -1.12
CA ASP A 604 23.95 41.79 -2.43
C ASP A 604 23.87 40.46 -3.17
N THR A 605 22.64 40.03 -3.44
CA THR A 605 22.33 38.73 -4.04
C THR A 605 22.35 38.74 -5.57
N ARG A 606 22.43 39.92 -6.18
CA ARG A 606 22.40 40.09 -7.63
C ARG A 606 23.79 39.81 -8.21
N THR A 607 23.86 39.09 -9.32
CA THR A 607 25.10 38.98 -10.07
C THR A 607 25.53 40.36 -10.60
N ASN A 608 26.74 40.78 -10.26
CA ASN A 608 27.33 42.06 -10.64
C ASN A 608 28.84 41.91 -10.86
N ILE A 609 29.51 42.99 -11.31
CA ILE A 609 30.95 42.97 -11.63
C ILE A 609 31.80 42.55 -10.43
N CYS A 610 31.44 42.98 -9.22
CA CYS A 610 32.20 42.75 -8.00
C CYS A 610 32.12 41.29 -7.50
N ASN A 611 31.02 40.59 -7.77
CA ASN A 611 30.84 39.20 -7.32
C ASN A 611 30.93 38.16 -8.44
N LYS A 612 31.30 38.57 -9.67
CA LYS A 612 31.32 37.67 -10.83
C LYS A 612 32.37 36.56 -10.71
N THR A 613 33.58 36.87 -10.23
CA THR A 613 34.69 35.90 -10.14
C THR A 613 34.77 35.23 -8.78
N GLN A 614 34.62 36.01 -7.71
CA GLN A 614 34.58 35.53 -6.32
C GLN A 614 33.40 36.18 -5.62
N TRP A 615 32.67 35.40 -4.83
CA TRP A 615 31.56 35.92 -4.05
C TRP A 615 31.70 35.46 -2.61
N LEU A 616 32.58 36.15 -1.88
CA LEU A 616 32.92 35.84 -0.49
C LEU A 616 31.84 36.39 0.44
N VAL A 617 31.23 35.52 1.24
CA VAL A 617 30.20 35.88 2.21
C VAL A 617 30.59 35.36 3.58
N THR A 618 30.61 36.25 4.57
CA THR A 618 30.89 35.90 5.96
C THR A 618 29.63 35.38 6.65
N SER A 619 29.73 34.16 7.16
CA SER A 619 28.70 33.47 7.94
C SER A 619 29.20 33.16 9.35
N LEU A 620 28.33 32.63 10.21
CA LEU A 620 28.72 32.16 11.54
C LEU A 620 29.74 31.02 11.50
N GLU A 621 29.80 30.27 10.40
CA GLU A 621 30.69 29.12 10.21
C GLU A 621 32.01 29.51 9.54
N GLY A 622 32.16 30.77 9.14
CA GLY A 622 33.33 31.30 8.44
C GLY A 622 32.99 32.01 7.13
N THR A 623 34.02 32.40 6.39
CA THR A 623 33.86 33.02 5.07
C THR A 623 33.78 31.95 3.99
N THR A 624 32.69 31.96 3.23
CA THR A 624 32.41 31.00 2.15
C THR A 624 32.44 31.70 0.80
N ASN A 625 33.07 31.08 -0.21
CA ASN A 625 32.95 31.54 -1.58
C ASN A 625 31.73 30.90 -2.25
N MET A 626 30.67 31.68 -2.47
CA MET A 626 29.43 31.17 -3.07
C MET A 626 29.62 30.60 -4.47
N ARG A 627 30.68 30.98 -5.20
CA ARG A 627 30.99 30.47 -6.54
C ARG A 627 31.41 29.00 -6.54
N GLU A 628 31.67 28.40 -5.38
CA GLU A 628 31.89 26.96 -5.23
C GLU A 628 30.61 26.14 -5.38
N CYS A 629 29.44 26.79 -5.34
CA CYS A 629 28.12 26.20 -5.58
C CYS A 629 27.71 25.11 -4.57
N GLN A 630 28.28 25.10 -3.35
CA GLN A 630 28.03 24.08 -2.32
C GLN A 630 27.09 24.55 -1.19
N HIS A 631 26.67 25.81 -1.21
CA HIS A 631 25.95 26.43 -0.10
C HIS A 631 24.71 27.19 -0.56
N ILE A 632 23.68 27.17 0.28
CA ILE A 632 22.57 28.11 0.24
C ILE A 632 22.59 28.93 1.54
N LEU A 633 22.65 30.25 1.40
CA LEU A 633 22.75 31.15 2.54
C LEU A 633 21.44 31.88 2.76
N GLN A 634 20.99 31.91 4.01
CA GLN A 634 20.03 32.88 4.47
C GLN A 634 20.73 34.24 4.61
N ASN A 635 20.16 35.28 4.02
CA ASN A 635 20.68 36.64 4.17
C ASN A 635 20.41 37.18 5.58
N ALA A 636 21.19 38.17 6.00
CA ALA A 636 20.98 38.85 7.27
C ALA A 636 19.60 39.55 7.30
N SER A 637 18.99 39.59 8.48
CA SER A 637 17.65 40.16 8.68
C SER A 637 17.61 41.61 8.20
N SER A 638 16.53 42.00 7.51
CA SER A 638 16.33 43.35 6.95
C SER A 638 17.26 43.73 5.79
N ALA A 639 17.99 42.78 5.19
CA ALA A 639 18.75 43.05 3.97
C ALA A 639 17.82 43.58 2.84
N PRO A 640 18.26 44.60 2.07
CA PRO A 640 17.48 45.15 0.95
C PRO A 640 17.49 44.26 -0.30
N TYR A 641 18.02 43.04 -0.19
CA TYR A 641 18.26 42.09 -1.29
C TYR A 641 17.44 40.81 -1.10
N GLY A 642 17.79 39.72 -1.80
CA GLY A 642 17.21 38.38 -1.62
C GLY A 642 17.29 37.89 -0.17
N ASP A 643 16.26 37.15 0.27
CA ASP A 643 16.20 36.60 1.62
C ASP A 643 17.05 35.33 1.77
N ALA A 644 17.20 34.55 0.68
CA ALA A 644 18.16 33.45 0.59
C ALA A 644 18.73 33.35 -0.83
N PHE A 645 19.93 32.80 -0.97
CA PHE A 645 20.63 32.76 -2.25
C PHE A 645 21.66 31.64 -2.33
N LEU A 646 21.92 31.18 -3.56
CA LEU A 646 23.03 30.30 -3.93
C LEU A 646 23.55 30.61 -5.34
N CYS A 647 24.71 30.05 -5.69
CA CYS A 647 25.21 30.03 -7.06
C CYS A 647 24.89 28.68 -7.70
N LEU A 648 24.44 28.71 -8.96
CA LEU A 648 24.25 27.51 -9.79
C LEU A 648 25.55 27.18 -10.54
N ASP A 649 25.91 25.90 -10.57
CA ASP A 649 27.00 25.38 -11.40
C ASP A 649 26.47 25.21 -12.84
N SER A 650 26.41 26.33 -13.57
CA SER A 650 25.84 26.40 -14.92
C SER A 650 26.94 26.25 -15.99
N PRO A 651 27.19 25.03 -16.53
CA PRO A 651 28.36 24.77 -17.38
C PRO A 651 28.35 25.53 -18.72
N ASN A 652 27.17 25.96 -19.17
CA ASN A 652 26.97 26.61 -20.46
C ASN A 652 26.87 28.14 -20.37
N SER A 653 27.06 28.72 -19.18
CA SER A 653 26.93 30.16 -18.97
C SER A 653 28.30 30.84 -18.83
N SER A 654 28.56 31.86 -19.66
CA SER A 654 29.76 32.71 -19.54
C SER A 654 29.72 33.66 -18.34
N THR A 655 28.55 33.77 -17.69
CA THR A 655 28.33 34.57 -16.49
C THR A 655 27.72 33.69 -15.41
N PRO A 656 28.19 33.75 -14.15
CA PRO A 656 27.57 33.02 -13.06
C PRO A 656 26.08 33.32 -12.97
N VAL A 657 25.31 32.32 -12.57
CA VAL A 657 23.87 32.45 -12.38
C VAL A 657 23.58 32.19 -10.91
N ASN A 658 22.88 33.11 -10.25
CA ASN A 658 22.39 32.91 -8.89
C ASN A 658 20.93 32.41 -8.92
N GLU A 659 20.59 31.51 -7.99
CA GLU A 659 19.21 31.22 -7.62
C GLU A 659 18.91 32.03 -6.36
N VAL A 660 17.94 32.95 -6.44
CA VAL A 660 17.63 33.92 -5.37
C VAL A 660 16.19 33.80 -4.94
N HIS A 661 15.98 33.61 -3.64
CA HIS A 661 14.68 33.41 -3.03
C HIS A 661 14.20 34.69 -2.34
N GLN A 662 12.93 35.02 -2.53
CA GLN A 662 12.20 35.97 -1.70
C GLN A 662 11.05 35.26 -0.99
N TYR A 663 10.88 35.62 0.28
CA TYR A 663 9.78 35.12 1.08
C TYR A 663 8.95 36.32 1.52
N LYS A 664 7.87 36.64 0.77
CA LYS A 664 7.05 37.86 0.99
C LYS A 664 5.57 37.64 0.73
N LEU A 665 4.81 38.71 1.01
CA LEU A 665 3.39 38.88 0.67
C LEU A 665 2.47 37.87 1.38
N TYR A 666 2.67 37.66 2.69
CA TYR A 666 1.97 36.62 3.44
C TYR A 666 0.69 37.06 4.17
N SER A 667 0.44 38.37 4.24
CA SER A 667 -0.71 38.94 4.96
C SER A 667 -1.75 39.48 3.98
N GLY A 668 -3.00 39.07 4.18
CA GLY A 668 -4.17 39.56 3.45
C GLY A 668 -4.65 38.61 2.35
N GLN A 669 -5.97 38.50 2.21
CA GLN A 669 -6.64 37.78 1.12
C GLN A 669 -6.66 38.66 -0.13
N ARG A 670 -5.50 38.84 -0.76
CA ARG A 670 -5.42 39.52 -2.05
C ARG A 670 -4.48 38.79 -2.98
N ASN A 671 -4.75 38.91 -4.27
CA ASN A 671 -3.90 38.32 -5.28
C ASN A 671 -2.62 39.14 -5.46
N ILE A 672 -1.54 38.46 -5.78
CA ILE A 672 -0.25 39.08 -6.06
C ILE A 672 -0.39 39.94 -7.32
N ARG A 673 0.14 41.16 -7.29
CA ARG A 673 0.18 42.04 -8.46
C ARG A 673 1.53 41.97 -9.15
N GLU A 674 1.53 42.13 -10.47
CA GLU A 674 2.76 42.16 -11.27
C GLU A 674 3.78 43.17 -10.73
N ALA A 675 3.33 44.40 -10.40
CA ALA A 675 4.21 45.45 -9.88
C ALA A 675 4.90 45.05 -8.56
N GLU A 676 4.23 44.25 -7.71
CA GLU A 676 4.81 43.77 -6.45
C GLU A 676 5.84 42.68 -6.73
N TYR A 677 5.53 41.74 -7.62
CA TYR A 677 6.47 40.72 -8.08
C TYR A 677 7.73 41.35 -8.68
N GLN A 678 7.56 42.30 -9.60
CA GLN A 678 8.66 42.99 -10.29
C GLN A 678 9.54 43.75 -9.31
N LYS A 679 8.94 44.46 -8.34
CA LYS A 679 9.68 45.16 -7.28
C LYS A 679 10.55 44.21 -6.46
N GLU A 680 10.00 43.06 -6.08
CA GLU A 680 10.71 42.03 -5.32
C GLU A 680 11.82 41.36 -6.13
N ARG A 681 11.60 41.17 -7.43
CA ARG A 681 12.61 40.65 -8.36
C ARG A 681 13.77 41.63 -8.54
N GLN A 682 13.48 42.89 -8.87
CA GLN A 682 14.49 43.91 -9.19
C GLN A 682 15.46 44.19 -8.05
N LYS A 683 15.00 44.10 -6.80
CA LYS A 683 15.87 44.27 -5.63
C LYS A 683 16.76 43.04 -5.35
N ALA A 684 16.30 41.84 -5.73
CA ALA A 684 16.91 40.58 -5.31
C ALA A 684 17.78 39.94 -6.40
N ALA A 685 17.40 40.04 -7.66
CA ALA A 685 18.02 39.29 -8.75
C ALA A 685 18.33 40.20 -9.96
N SER A 686 19.45 39.92 -10.63
CA SER A 686 19.77 40.54 -11.93
C SER A 686 18.92 39.93 -13.07
N SER A 687 19.12 40.37 -14.30
CA SER A 687 18.45 39.76 -15.47
C SER A 687 18.95 38.35 -15.79
N THR A 688 20.18 38.01 -15.41
CA THR A 688 20.77 36.67 -15.65
C THR A 688 20.46 35.67 -14.54
N ASP A 689 20.12 36.15 -13.35
CA ASP A 689 19.81 35.31 -12.20
C ASP A 689 18.40 34.71 -12.30
N PHE A 690 18.20 33.58 -11.62
CA PHE A 690 16.89 32.98 -11.41
C PHE A 690 16.27 33.48 -10.11
N PHE A 691 15.07 34.04 -10.19
CA PHE A 691 14.35 34.59 -9.05
C PHE A 691 13.12 33.74 -8.72
N ILE A 692 12.98 33.35 -7.45
CA ILE A 692 11.79 32.65 -6.97
C ILE A 692 11.13 33.41 -5.82
N LEU A 693 9.84 33.69 -5.97
CA LEU A 693 9.01 34.26 -4.91
C LEU A 693 8.15 33.17 -4.28
N TYR A 694 8.27 33.02 -2.96
CA TYR A 694 7.39 32.19 -2.14
C TYR A 694 6.39 33.10 -1.42
N THR A 695 5.11 32.74 -1.44
CA THR A 695 4.01 33.56 -0.87
C THR A 695 2.81 32.70 -0.48
N THR A 696 1.98 33.19 0.44
CA THR A 696 0.66 32.60 0.78
C THR A 696 -0.48 33.25 0.01
N GLN A 697 -0.22 34.28 -0.81
CA GLN A 697 -1.25 34.86 -1.68
C GLN A 697 -1.49 33.99 -2.92
N GLU A 698 -2.65 34.16 -3.53
CA GLU A 698 -3.05 33.51 -4.79
C GLU A 698 -2.51 34.28 -6.01
N HIS A 699 -2.28 33.56 -7.11
CA HIS A 699 -1.98 34.10 -8.43
C HIS A 699 -3.29 34.24 -9.20
N SER A 700 -3.71 35.49 -9.46
CA SER A 700 -4.97 35.73 -10.17
C SER A 700 -4.95 35.35 -11.65
N GLY A 701 -3.85 34.79 -12.18
CA GLY A 701 -3.65 34.55 -13.61
C GLY A 701 -3.42 35.81 -14.45
N ASN A 702 -3.40 37.00 -13.86
CA ASN A 702 -3.47 38.27 -14.59
C ASN A 702 -2.13 38.80 -15.13
N PHE A 703 -1.02 38.11 -14.88
CA PHE A 703 0.28 38.52 -15.41
C PHE A 703 1.21 37.33 -15.62
N SER A 704 2.08 37.47 -16.62
CA SER A 704 3.13 36.51 -16.93
C SER A 704 4.38 36.81 -16.12
N LEU A 705 5.10 35.76 -15.69
CA LEU A 705 6.35 35.95 -14.99
C LEU A 705 7.45 36.39 -15.97
N PRO A 706 8.42 37.22 -15.54
CA PRO A 706 9.59 37.54 -16.35
C PRO A 706 10.44 36.31 -16.64
N GLN A 707 11.35 36.41 -17.61
CA GLN A 707 12.33 35.36 -17.84
C GLN A 707 13.16 35.06 -16.58
N ASN A 708 13.53 33.79 -16.41
CA ASN A 708 14.30 33.26 -15.28
C ASN A 708 13.61 33.56 -13.94
N SER A 709 12.33 33.26 -13.86
CA SER A 709 11.52 33.60 -12.70
C SER A 709 10.55 32.49 -12.34
N ALA A 710 10.25 32.36 -11.05
CA ALA A 710 9.30 31.38 -10.52
C ALA A 710 8.43 31.93 -9.39
N LEU A 711 7.22 31.40 -9.30
CA LEU A 711 6.25 31.74 -8.26
C LEU A 711 5.73 30.47 -7.58
N VAL A 712 5.90 30.40 -6.27
CA VAL A 712 5.29 29.39 -5.39
C VAL A 712 4.27 30.11 -4.51
N CYS A 713 3.01 29.89 -4.80
CA CYS A 713 1.85 30.62 -4.26
C CYS A 713 0.79 29.62 -3.79
N GLN A 714 -0.25 30.11 -3.09
CA GLN A 714 -1.26 29.24 -2.49
C GLN A 714 -1.85 28.22 -3.48
N ASP A 715 -2.07 28.62 -4.74
CA ASP A 715 -2.68 27.79 -5.79
C ASP A 715 -1.85 26.56 -6.20
N ASN A 716 -0.53 26.61 -5.97
CA ASN A 716 0.39 25.56 -6.42
C ASN A 716 1.18 24.89 -5.29
N TRP A 717 0.85 25.18 -4.02
CA TRP A 717 1.54 24.60 -2.87
C TRP A 717 1.47 23.07 -2.81
N ASP A 718 0.31 22.47 -3.05
CA ASP A 718 0.18 21.01 -3.07
C ASP A 718 1.01 20.39 -4.21
N ARG A 719 1.12 21.08 -5.35
CA ARG A 719 1.96 20.65 -6.47
C ARG A 719 3.46 20.80 -6.17
N TYR A 720 3.87 21.83 -5.43
CA TYR A 720 5.29 22.12 -5.17
C TYR A 720 5.85 21.36 -3.96
N TYR A 721 5.09 21.26 -2.87
CA TYR A 721 5.52 20.62 -1.62
C TYR A 721 4.97 19.19 -1.44
N GLY A 722 3.98 18.77 -2.24
CA GLY A 722 3.36 17.46 -2.13
C GLY A 722 2.84 17.17 -0.72
N SER A 723 3.27 16.05 -0.15
CA SER A 723 2.88 15.61 1.21
C SER A 723 3.31 16.56 2.33
N PHE A 724 4.18 17.53 2.04
CA PHE A 724 4.64 18.52 3.02
C PHE A 724 3.88 19.85 2.96
N ALA A 725 2.95 20.06 2.01
CA ALA A 725 2.33 21.39 1.88
C ALA A 725 1.50 21.81 3.11
N GLY A 726 0.97 20.87 3.90
CA GLY A 726 0.29 21.18 5.16
C GLY A 726 1.24 21.78 6.20
N ARG A 727 2.48 21.28 6.26
CA ARG A 727 3.54 21.86 7.10
C ARG A 727 3.98 23.20 6.56
N ALA A 728 4.22 23.30 5.25
CA ALA A 728 4.55 24.57 4.60
C ALA A 728 3.48 25.64 4.89
N PHE A 729 2.20 25.26 4.91
CA PHE A 729 1.10 26.13 5.31
C PHE A 729 1.17 26.53 6.77
N ILE A 730 1.34 25.60 7.71
CA ILE A 730 1.45 25.98 9.13
C ILE A 730 2.62 26.94 9.36
N TYR A 731 3.77 26.72 8.71
CA TYR A 731 4.92 27.62 8.81
C TYR A 731 4.69 28.96 8.10
N GLY A 732 3.97 29.00 6.99
CA GLY A 732 3.77 30.20 6.17
C GLY A 732 2.58 31.07 6.60
N SER A 733 1.52 30.47 7.13
CA SER A 733 0.21 31.11 7.31
C SER A 733 0.02 31.82 8.65
N GLY A 734 1.00 31.82 9.54
CA GLY A 734 0.96 32.61 10.78
C GLY A 734 -0.39 32.54 11.51
N VAL A 735 -0.98 31.34 11.63
CA VAL A 735 -2.37 31.01 12.00
C VAL A 735 -3.28 32.22 12.28
N GLY A 736 -4.07 32.61 11.27
CA GLY A 736 -5.05 33.69 11.36
C GLY A 736 -5.93 33.82 10.11
N GLY A 737 -6.56 32.73 9.69
CA GLY A 737 -7.62 32.73 8.68
C GLY A 737 -8.62 31.64 9.03
N LYS A 738 -9.87 32.05 9.26
CA LYS A 738 -10.99 31.21 9.73
C LYS A 738 -11.26 29.99 8.86
#